data_AF-A0A8H3U187-F1
#
_entry.id   AF-A0A8H3U187-F1
#
_cell.length_a   1.000
_cell.length_b   1.000
_cell.length_c   1.000
_cell.angle_alpha   90.00
_cell.angle_beta   90.00
_cell.angle_gamma   90.00
#
_symmetry.space_group_name_H-M   'P 1'
#
loop_
_entity.id
_entity.type
_entity.pdbx_description
1 polymer ?
#
loop_
_entity_poly.entity_id
_entity_poly.type
_entity_poly.pdbx_seq_one_letter_code
_entity_poly.pdbx_strand_id
1 'polypeptide(L)'
;METLISTLMFSGSMSVGAVEALLILAEWAPQRAQATSTIGRGEEDYGAWMQVGCAIRLGYLQRLEQTGLLQETENRDEQLGRKRIAWAACYMSDRQISIRLGKAFWSRGPGPAQILRATDFPSLQTNGGGSDDLSQLFQAHLELTQLFSNAHDILYSSSSHREHLYVGGEYVRYIDDFTAMLRRWKLVNGSFSCTYSPHSKHVPELINIAVTPHVKATLNLSYEFLRLYINAFAFQATLNRAVDRARQSSSSSAVRGALFPNVAGSPDARFIYESIDAASSLLECLNSYIDPVSGLRYMPLKYYLYVIYAAVFLYKARISGALSVEACAGVLRSIKVTIDRLQRSATGPNSLGRRYARLLYLLWRKSPEQIERQQESNRISHTEATSNVEQASSEQNFARASELSGPELDPFAGFSWRDLEAVGHFISNDTSITDGLIFHSPGFESEQMGIPGEAEGTVDCLAQYTSVGALWPQGFESCQYIVTRSFYAYTETGQESRVLDPPGPQEVQISLRKIAICGSDVHYYQHYRNGDILVKQPLSLGHESAGVIVATGSDVRFLAVGDRVALEVGIPCANCRRCNEGRYNICSAMQFRSSAKSFPHAQGTLQECINHPAALCHKLRDDVSLEMGALVEPLSVGIHAVRRAGSVQGATILILGAGAVGLLVSAVCRMSGAKTVVISDVDAGRTEFAVAKRFADRSFVMPMRRSVNADVSIQIAKDNASLLCSVASLVGPTQGYDAVFECSGVPACLQTAIFATRPGGRVMIIGMGTPTQTLPISAAALREVDLCGVFRYADTYPSGIELLSRKGPETPDFPSLLTHRFVGLDAVEDAFRMATRKVDGEGNTVLKVVVELNNEM
;
A
#
# COMPACT_ATOMS: atom_id res chain seq x y z
N MET A 1 -17.82 -18.25 15.68
CA MET A 1 -17.94 -17.56 14.38
C MET A 1 -16.61 -17.49 13.64
N GLU A 2 -15.52 -17.04 14.29
CA GLU A 2 -14.17 -17.04 13.69
C GLU A 2 -13.75 -18.43 13.17
N THR A 3 -14.04 -19.49 13.91
CA THR A 3 -13.84 -20.89 13.46
C THR A 3 -14.60 -21.19 12.17
N LEU A 4 -15.87 -20.78 12.06
CA LEU A 4 -16.68 -21.02 10.85
C LEU A 4 -16.12 -20.27 9.63
N ILE A 5 -15.69 -19.03 9.83
CA ILE A 5 -15.05 -18.22 8.77
C ILE A 5 -13.72 -18.85 8.36
N SER A 6 -12.91 -19.29 9.32
CA SER A 6 -11.64 -19.98 9.07
C SER A 6 -11.85 -21.29 8.29
N THR A 7 -12.83 -22.10 8.68
CA THR A 7 -13.20 -23.33 7.95
C THR A 7 -13.66 -23.01 6.52
N LEU A 8 -14.54 -22.02 6.35
CA LEU A 8 -15.01 -21.54 5.03
C LEU A 8 -13.85 -21.15 4.09
N MET A 9 -12.84 -20.49 4.64
CA MET A 9 -11.66 -20.05 3.91
C MET A 9 -10.69 -21.19 3.60
N PHE A 10 -10.43 -22.07 4.57
CA PHE A 10 -9.54 -23.22 4.42
C PHE A 10 -10.12 -24.26 3.44
N SER A 11 -11.42 -24.53 3.51
CA SER A 11 -12.09 -25.50 2.64
C SER A 11 -12.35 -24.96 1.23
N GLY A 12 -12.28 -23.64 1.02
CA GLY A 12 -12.51 -23.00 -0.28
C GLY A 12 -13.95 -23.17 -0.78
N SER A 13 -14.93 -22.56 -0.11
CA SER A 13 -16.34 -22.68 -0.53
C SER A 13 -16.60 -22.11 -1.94
N MET A 14 -17.26 -22.92 -2.76
CA MET A 14 -17.67 -22.57 -4.13
C MET A 14 -19.11 -22.02 -4.20
N SER A 15 -19.76 -21.78 -3.06
CA SER A 15 -21.12 -21.23 -3.01
C SER A 15 -21.11 -19.70 -3.02
N VAL A 16 -21.94 -19.09 -3.88
CA VAL A 16 -22.18 -17.64 -3.89
C VAL A 16 -22.71 -17.17 -2.53
N GLY A 17 -23.48 -18.02 -1.84
CA GLY A 17 -24.00 -17.75 -0.50
C GLY A 17 -22.91 -17.53 0.55
N ALA A 18 -21.72 -18.10 0.38
CA ALA A 18 -20.59 -17.83 1.28
C ALA A 18 -20.08 -16.39 1.14
N VAL A 19 -20.03 -15.88 -0.09
CA VAL A 19 -19.65 -14.49 -0.39
C VAL A 19 -20.71 -13.55 0.19
N GLU A 20 -21.98 -13.80 -0.08
CA GLU A 20 -23.10 -13.00 0.45
C GLU A 20 -23.11 -12.96 1.98
N ALA A 21 -22.93 -14.11 2.64
CA ALA A 21 -22.90 -14.20 4.09
C ALA A 21 -21.76 -13.36 4.69
N LEU A 22 -20.57 -13.37 4.08
CA LEU A 22 -19.45 -12.56 4.54
C LEU A 22 -19.67 -11.06 4.32
N LEU A 23 -20.31 -10.67 3.20
CA LEU A 23 -20.64 -9.26 2.94
C LEU A 23 -21.71 -8.74 3.91
N ILE A 24 -22.74 -9.53 4.19
CA ILE A 24 -23.74 -9.22 5.21
C ILE A 24 -23.04 -9.10 6.56
N LEU A 25 -22.21 -10.08 6.92
CA LEU A 25 -21.50 -10.05 8.20
C LEU A 25 -20.61 -8.81 8.35
N ALA A 26 -20.00 -8.33 7.27
CA ALA A 26 -19.18 -7.12 7.28
C ALA A 26 -19.98 -5.84 7.57
N GLU A 27 -21.23 -5.76 7.13
CA GLU A 27 -22.12 -4.63 7.44
C GLU A 27 -22.55 -4.64 8.91
N TRP A 28 -22.65 -5.83 9.54
CA TRP A 28 -22.96 -6.02 10.96
C TRP A 28 -21.84 -6.78 11.68
N ALA A 29 -20.62 -6.22 11.62
CA ALA A 29 -19.42 -6.87 12.12
C ALA A 29 -19.59 -7.35 13.59
N PRO A 30 -19.34 -8.63 13.88
CA PRO A 30 -19.45 -9.18 15.23
C PRO A 30 -18.51 -8.48 16.20
N GLN A 31 -19.03 -8.15 17.37
CA GLN A 31 -18.20 -7.61 18.44
C GLN A 31 -17.37 -8.74 19.08
N ARG A 32 -16.06 -8.50 19.29
CA ARG A 32 -15.21 -9.45 20.01
C ARG A 32 -15.64 -9.53 21.48
N ALA A 33 -15.76 -10.75 22.01
CA ALA A 33 -16.15 -10.98 23.41
C ALA A 33 -15.19 -10.34 24.43
N GLN A 34 -13.95 -10.04 24.02
CA GLN A 34 -12.90 -9.41 24.83
C GLN A 34 -12.67 -7.91 24.50
N ALA A 35 -13.62 -7.21 23.89
CA ALA A 35 -13.49 -5.76 23.71
C ALA A 35 -13.48 -5.05 25.08
N THR A 36 -12.27 -4.82 25.62
CA THR A 36 -12.03 -4.21 26.94
C THR A 36 -12.21 -2.69 26.92
N SER A 37 -12.21 -2.06 25.75
CA SER A 37 -12.34 -0.62 25.62
C SER A 37 -13.81 -0.16 25.70
N THR A 38 -14.11 0.66 26.71
CA THR A 38 -15.38 1.38 26.85
C THR A 38 -15.54 2.53 25.85
N ILE A 39 -14.49 2.86 25.09
CA ILE A 39 -14.44 3.94 24.10
C ILE A 39 -14.36 3.33 22.69
N GLY A 40 -15.20 3.81 21.77
CA GLY A 40 -15.21 3.35 20.38
C GLY A 40 -14.03 3.91 19.61
N ARG A 41 -13.11 3.05 19.17
CA ARG A 41 -11.86 3.45 18.46
C ARG A 41 -11.83 3.05 16.98
N GLY A 42 -12.93 2.53 16.43
CA GLY A 42 -12.98 2.10 15.02
C GLY A 42 -12.44 0.69 14.76
N GLU A 43 -12.24 -0.11 15.82
CA GLU A 43 -11.78 -1.50 15.75
C GLU A 43 -12.67 -2.37 14.85
N GLU A 44 -13.95 -2.02 14.78
CA GLU A 44 -14.98 -2.72 14.02
C GLU A 44 -14.77 -2.63 12.50
N ASP A 45 -14.20 -1.52 12.02
CA ASP A 45 -13.86 -1.37 10.61
C ASP A 45 -12.77 -2.38 10.19
N TYR A 46 -11.82 -2.72 11.07
CA TYR A 46 -10.82 -3.74 10.76
C TYR A 46 -11.45 -5.14 10.63
N GLY A 47 -12.41 -5.46 11.49
CA GLY A 47 -13.18 -6.71 11.41
C GLY A 47 -14.01 -6.79 10.13
N ALA A 48 -14.72 -5.71 9.80
CA ALA A 48 -15.49 -5.59 8.55
C ALA A 48 -14.56 -5.70 7.32
N TRP A 49 -13.42 -5.02 7.34
CA TRP A 49 -12.43 -5.04 6.26
C TRP A 49 -11.87 -6.45 6.01
N MET A 50 -11.58 -7.20 7.07
CA MET A 50 -11.17 -8.60 6.96
C MET A 50 -12.26 -9.46 6.30
N GLN A 51 -13.53 -9.27 6.67
CA GLN A 51 -14.66 -10.02 6.14
C GLN A 51 -14.94 -9.70 4.67
N VAL A 52 -14.94 -8.42 4.30
CA VAL A 52 -15.00 -7.98 2.89
C VAL A 52 -13.83 -8.58 2.11
N GLY A 53 -12.64 -8.55 2.68
CA GLY A 53 -11.45 -9.17 2.11
C GLY A 53 -11.61 -10.67 1.83
N CYS A 54 -12.23 -11.40 2.76
CA CYS A 54 -12.53 -12.82 2.58
C CYS A 54 -13.59 -13.04 1.50
N ALA A 55 -14.65 -12.22 1.49
CA ALA A 55 -15.70 -12.25 0.47
C ALA A 55 -15.12 -12.05 -0.94
N ILE A 56 -14.21 -11.08 -1.11
CA ILE A 56 -13.54 -10.81 -2.40
C ILE A 56 -12.67 -11.99 -2.82
N ARG A 57 -11.91 -12.61 -1.91
CA ARG A 57 -11.09 -13.79 -2.21
C ARG A 57 -11.95 -14.97 -2.67
N LEU A 58 -13.03 -15.26 -1.96
CA LEU A 58 -13.98 -16.30 -2.38
C LEU A 58 -14.67 -15.93 -3.70
N GLY A 59 -15.00 -14.65 -3.91
CA GLY A 59 -15.55 -14.16 -5.17
C GLY A 59 -14.62 -14.41 -6.36
N TYR A 60 -13.32 -14.09 -6.23
CA TYR A 60 -12.33 -14.40 -7.26
C TYR A 60 -12.14 -15.91 -7.46
N LEU A 61 -12.13 -16.71 -6.39
CA LEU A 61 -12.03 -18.18 -6.49
C LEU A 61 -13.19 -18.75 -7.31
N GLN A 62 -14.38 -18.18 -7.15
CA GLN A 62 -15.60 -18.55 -7.86
C GLN A 62 -15.76 -17.86 -9.23
N ARG A 63 -14.77 -17.04 -9.65
CA ARG A 63 -14.79 -16.26 -10.90
C ARG A 63 -15.97 -15.28 -11.00
N LEU A 64 -16.47 -14.77 -9.88
CA LEU A 64 -17.62 -13.86 -9.88
C LEU A 64 -17.32 -12.55 -10.62
N GLU A 65 -16.05 -12.14 -10.70
CA GLU A 65 -15.62 -10.97 -11.46
C GLU A 65 -15.90 -11.08 -12.96
N GLN A 66 -16.00 -12.30 -13.50
CA GLN A 66 -16.31 -12.56 -14.90
C GLN A 66 -17.80 -12.41 -15.21
N THR A 67 -18.64 -12.50 -14.17
CA THR A 67 -20.09 -12.22 -14.25
C THR A 67 -20.42 -10.75 -13.97
N GLY A 68 -19.43 -10.01 -13.47
CA GLY A 68 -19.60 -8.66 -12.95
C GLY A 68 -19.64 -7.63 -14.06
N LEU A 69 -20.66 -6.77 -14.01
CA LEU A 69 -20.76 -5.49 -14.74
C LEU A 69 -20.12 -5.60 -16.14
N LEU A 70 -20.61 -6.50 -16.98
CA LEU A 70 -20.37 -6.49 -18.43
C LEU A 70 -21.72 -6.23 -19.11
N GLN A 71 -21.71 -5.50 -20.23
CA GLN A 71 -22.86 -5.47 -21.14
C GLN A 71 -23.00 -6.88 -21.71
N GLU A 72 -24.05 -7.61 -21.35
CA GLU A 72 -24.35 -8.88 -22.00
C GLU A 72 -25.74 -8.91 -22.61
N THR A 73 -25.74 -9.55 -23.78
CA THR A 73 -26.85 -9.98 -24.62
C THR A 73 -27.72 -11.02 -23.91
N GLU A 74 -28.99 -10.64 -23.71
CA GLU A 74 -30.22 -11.45 -23.74
C GLU A 74 -30.45 -12.64 -22.78
N ASN A 75 -29.46 -13.22 -22.08
CA ASN A 75 -29.72 -14.44 -21.28
C ASN A 75 -29.98 -14.19 -19.77
N ARG A 76 -31.19 -14.57 -19.33
CA ARG A 76 -31.79 -14.31 -18.00
C ARG A 76 -31.72 -15.52 -17.08
N ASP A 77 -30.52 -16.01 -16.75
CA ASP A 77 -30.34 -17.05 -15.73
C ASP A 77 -30.33 -16.45 -14.32
N GLU A 78 -31.18 -16.95 -13.42
CA GLU A 78 -31.30 -16.51 -12.02
C GLU A 78 -29.96 -16.67 -11.25
N GLN A 79 -29.22 -17.74 -11.53
CA GLN A 79 -27.93 -17.99 -10.90
C GLN A 79 -26.88 -16.96 -11.34
N LEU A 80 -26.91 -16.53 -12.61
CA LEU A 80 -26.05 -15.48 -13.13
C LEU A 80 -26.40 -14.11 -12.52
N GLY A 81 -27.69 -13.81 -12.35
CA GLY A 81 -28.17 -12.61 -11.67
C GLY A 81 -27.67 -12.51 -10.22
N ARG A 82 -27.73 -13.62 -9.48
CA ARG A 82 -27.22 -13.69 -8.09
C ARG A 82 -25.70 -13.47 -8.02
N LYS A 83 -24.92 -14.09 -8.92
CA LYS A 83 -23.46 -13.87 -9.03
C LYS A 83 -23.11 -12.41 -9.31
N ARG A 84 -23.86 -11.76 -10.21
CA ARG A 84 -23.70 -10.34 -10.55
C ARG A 84 -23.94 -9.43 -9.35
N ILE A 85 -25.01 -9.67 -8.58
CA ILE A 85 -25.29 -8.91 -7.35
C ILE A 85 -24.17 -9.11 -6.32
N ALA A 86 -23.74 -10.36 -6.09
CA ALA A 86 -22.68 -10.67 -5.14
C ALA A 86 -21.36 -9.96 -5.50
N TRP A 87 -20.97 -9.94 -6.78
CA TRP A 87 -19.76 -9.22 -7.20
C TRP A 87 -19.90 -7.69 -7.12
N ALA A 88 -21.04 -7.13 -7.51
CA ALA A 88 -21.31 -5.70 -7.37
C ALA A 88 -21.28 -5.27 -5.90
N ALA A 89 -21.83 -6.10 -5.00
CA ALA A 89 -21.76 -5.89 -3.56
C ALA A 89 -20.32 -6.01 -3.02
N CYS A 90 -19.52 -6.98 -3.49
CA CYS A 90 -18.08 -7.03 -3.18
C CYS A 90 -17.37 -5.71 -3.55
N TYR A 91 -17.64 -5.20 -4.76
CA TYR A 91 -17.09 -3.91 -5.21
C TYR A 91 -17.51 -2.75 -4.32
N MET A 92 -18.80 -2.66 -4.00
CA MET A 92 -19.34 -1.62 -3.13
C MET A 92 -18.72 -1.66 -1.73
N SER A 93 -18.74 -2.82 -1.09
CA SER A 93 -18.22 -2.99 0.25
C SER A 93 -16.73 -2.69 0.30
N ASP A 94 -15.94 -3.15 -0.68
CA ASP A 94 -14.50 -2.88 -0.81
C ASP A 94 -14.19 -1.38 -0.84
N ARG A 95 -14.84 -0.61 -1.72
CA ARG A 95 -14.63 0.84 -1.79
C ARG A 95 -15.05 1.53 -0.49
N GLN A 96 -16.23 1.18 0.02
CA GLN A 96 -16.80 1.85 1.19
C GLN A 96 -15.96 1.62 2.45
N ILE A 97 -15.41 0.41 2.66
CA ILE A 97 -14.55 0.11 3.82
C ILE A 97 -13.14 0.69 3.64
N SER A 98 -12.54 0.50 2.46
CA SER A 98 -11.15 0.89 2.21
C SER A 98 -10.97 2.41 2.26
N ILE A 99 -11.97 3.19 1.83
CA ILE A 99 -11.94 4.66 1.91
C ILE A 99 -11.94 5.18 3.36
N ARG A 100 -12.66 4.50 4.27
CA ARG A 100 -12.66 4.86 5.70
C ARG A 100 -11.30 4.59 6.33
N LEU A 101 -10.68 3.46 5.99
CA LEU A 101 -9.39 3.02 6.52
C LEU A 101 -8.16 3.55 5.77
N GLY A 102 -8.35 4.31 4.69
CA GLY A 102 -7.24 4.76 3.83
C GLY A 102 -6.45 3.61 3.18
N LYS A 103 -7.12 2.50 2.85
CA LYS A 103 -6.51 1.30 2.25
C LYS A 103 -6.76 1.23 0.75
N ALA A 104 -5.92 0.45 0.08
CA ALA A 104 -6.06 0.17 -1.34
C ALA A 104 -7.25 -0.77 -1.63
N PHE A 105 -7.79 -0.64 -2.84
CA PHE A 105 -8.91 -1.42 -3.36
C PHE A 105 -8.48 -2.81 -3.88
N TRP A 106 -9.29 -3.84 -3.63
CA TRP A 106 -8.96 -5.25 -3.94
C TRP A 106 -9.82 -5.86 -5.05
N SER A 107 -11.07 -5.41 -5.16
CA SER A 107 -12.04 -5.82 -6.17
C SER A 107 -11.89 -5.00 -7.46
N ARG A 108 -12.17 -5.65 -8.60
CA ARG A 108 -12.35 -4.97 -9.89
C ARG A 108 -13.72 -4.32 -9.94
N GLY A 109 -13.75 -3.04 -10.31
CA GLY A 109 -14.97 -2.27 -10.52
C GLY A 109 -15.44 -2.24 -11.97
N PRO A 110 -16.57 -1.56 -12.25
CA PRO A 110 -17.01 -1.32 -13.62
C PRO A 110 -16.01 -0.43 -14.36
N GLY A 111 -15.90 -0.64 -15.67
CA GLY A 111 -15.06 0.21 -16.53
C GLY A 111 -15.59 1.65 -16.60
N PRO A 112 -14.75 2.66 -16.88
CA PRO A 112 -15.17 4.07 -16.90
C PRO A 112 -16.24 4.41 -17.95
N ALA A 113 -16.42 3.57 -18.97
CA ALA A 113 -17.46 3.72 -20.00
C ALA A 113 -18.78 3.01 -19.66
N GLN A 114 -18.86 2.38 -18.49
CA GLN A 114 -19.99 1.54 -18.14
C GLN A 114 -21.12 2.33 -17.49
N ILE A 115 -22.30 2.22 -18.08
CA ILE A 115 -23.54 2.78 -17.53
C ILE A 115 -24.22 1.70 -16.71
N LEU A 116 -24.40 1.96 -15.42
CA LEU A 116 -25.07 1.09 -14.46
C LEU A 116 -26.56 1.36 -14.48
N ARG A 117 -27.40 0.34 -14.61
CA ARG A 117 -28.86 0.48 -14.69
C ARG A 117 -29.56 -0.47 -13.71
N ALA A 118 -30.68 -0.03 -13.13
CA ALA A 118 -31.53 -0.85 -12.28
C ALA A 118 -31.99 -2.14 -13.00
N THR A 119 -32.18 -2.06 -14.32
CA THR A 119 -32.51 -3.20 -15.18
C THR A 119 -31.42 -4.28 -15.23
N ASP A 120 -30.20 -3.96 -14.82
CA ASP A 120 -29.09 -4.93 -14.75
C ASP A 120 -29.24 -5.86 -13.52
N PHE A 121 -30.19 -5.58 -12.61
CA PHE A 121 -30.47 -6.33 -11.39
C PHE A 121 -31.95 -6.73 -11.28
N PRO A 122 -32.49 -7.54 -12.22
CA PRO A 122 -33.92 -7.85 -12.28
C PRO A 122 -34.42 -8.63 -11.06
N SER A 123 -33.58 -9.42 -10.38
CA SER A 123 -33.97 -10.11 -9.15
C SER A 123 -34.15 -9.20 -7.93
N LEU A 124 -33.73 -7.93 -8.01
CA LEU A 124 -34.03 -6.90 -7.02
C LEU A 124 -35.31 -6.12 -7.35
N GLN A 125 -35.94 -6.37 -8.50
CA GLN A 125 -37.23 -5.79 -8.85
C GLN A 125 -38.32 -6.62 -8.17
N THR A 126 -39.05 -6.01 -7.23
CA THR A 126 -40.09 -6.69 -6.45
C THR A 126 -41.32 -6.98 -7.31
N ASN A 127 -41.49 -8.24 -7.73
CA ASN A 127 -42.76 -8.73 -8.28
C ASN A 127 -43.72 -9.10 -7.13
N GLY A 128 -44.38 -8.10 -6.54
CA GLY A 128 -45.52 -8.32 -5.64
C GLY A 128 -45.48 -7.54 -4.32
N GLY A 129 -46.38 -6.55 -4.19
CA GLY A 129 -46.90 -6.04 -2.92
C GLY A 129 -46.04 -5.09 -2.08
N GLY A 130 -44.72 -5.04 -2.26
CA GLY A 130 -43.83 -4.09 -1.56
C GLY A 130 -43.72 -2.74 -2.28
N SER A 131 -43.62 -1.63 -1.53
CA SER A 131 -43.47 -0.28 -2.08
C SER A 131 -42.05 0.08 -2.56
N ASP A 132 -41.06 -0.76 -2.25
CA ASP A 132 -39.64 -0.41 -2.34
C ASP A 132 -38.96 -1.06 -3.56
N ASP A 133 -38.46 -0.23 -4.48
CA ASP A 133 -37.65 -0.64 -5.63
C ASP A 133 -36.17 -0.78 -5.22
N LEU A 134 -35.81 -1.99 -4.81
CA LEU A 134 -34.44 -2.31 -4.37
C LEU A 134 -33.41 -2.27 -5.51
N SER A 135 -33.85 -2.42 -6.77
CA SER A 135 -32.97 -2.37 -7.93
C SER A 135 -32.48 -0.93 -8.19
N GLN A 136 -33.37 0.06 -8.06
CA GLN A 136 -33.02 1.48 -8.12
C GLN A 136 -32.16 1.91 -6.94
N LEU A 137 -32.49 1.44 -5.73
CA LEU A 137 -31.68 1.70 -4.54
C LEU A 137 -30.25 1.15 -4.69
N PHE A 138 -30.11 -0.07 -5.19
CA PHE A 138 -28.82 -0.71 -5.42
C PHE A 138 -28.00 0.03 -6.49
N GLN A 139 -28.65 0.41 -7.61
CA GLN A 139 -28.02 1.27 -8.63
C GLN A 139 -27.52 2.58 -8.01
N ALA A 140 -28.35 3.27 -7.24
CA ALA A 140 -28.02 4.55 -6.63
C ALA A 140 -26.80 4.44 -5.69
N HIS A 141 -26.73 3.39 -4.87
CA HIS A 141 -25.55 3.14 -4.03
C HIS A 141 -24.31 2.76 -4.84
N LEU A 142 -24.45 2.02 -5.94
CA LEU A 142 -23.34 1.64 -6.81
C LEU A 142 -22.76 2.88 -7.53
N GLU A 143 -23.61 3.80 -7.99
CA GLU A 143 -23.21 5.10 -8.56
C GLU A 143 -22.47 5.97 -7.55
N LEU A 144 -22.99 6.10 -6.32
CA LEU A 144 -22.26 6.81 -5.24
C LEU A 144 -20.92 6.16 -4.95
N THR A 145 -20.86 4.82 -4.94
CA THR A 145 -19.61 4.08 -4.71
C THR A 145 -18.60 4.34 -5.83
N GLN A 146 -19.05 4.44 -7.09
CA GLN A 146 -18.17 4.82 -8.20
C GLN A 146 -17.63 6.24 -8.03
N LEU A 147 -18.47 7.19 -7.60
CA LEU A 147 -18.02 8.55 -7.30
C LEU A 147 -17.02 8.59 -6.14
N PHE A 148 -17.24 7.79 -5.09
CA PHE A 148 -16.29 7.56 -4.01
C PHE A 148 -14.93 7.06 -4.53
N SER A 149 -14.93 6.04 -5.41
CA SER A 149 -13.72 5.49 -6.02
C SER A 149 -12.99 6.57 -6.82
N ASN A 150 -13.69 7.29 -7.69
CA ASN A 150 -13.08 8.31 -8.55
C ASN A 150 -12.50 9.47 -7.72
N ALA A 151 -13.22 9.92 -6.69
CA ALA A 151 -12.73 10.95 -5.78
C ALA A 151 -11.51 10.49 -5.00
N HIS A 152 -11.48 9.23 -4.56
CA HIS A 152 -10.32 8.65 -3.89
C HIS A 152 -9.11 8.55 -4.83
N ASP A 153 -9.29 8.02 -6.04
CA ASP A 153 -8.20 7.83 -7.00
C ASP A 153 -7.61 9.15 -7.52
N ILE A 154 -8.35 10.26 -7.45
CA ILE A 154 -7.86 11.59 -7.83
C ILE A 154 -7.30 12.34 -6.62
N LEU A 155 -8.07 12.49 -5.55
CA LEU A 155 -7.68 13.34 -4.43
C LEU A 155 -6.77 12.61 -3.43
N TYR A 156 -6.89 11.29 -3.30
CA TYR A 156 -6.29 10.51 -2.22
C TYR A 156 -5.40 9.35 -2.70
N SER A 157 -4.98 9.34 -3.97
CA SER A 157 -4.24 8.22 -4.60
C SER A 157 -2.96 7.82 -3.88
N SER A 158 -2.23 8.77 -3.32
CA SER A 158 -1.02 8.53 -2.54
C SER A 158 -0.69 9.74 -1.65
N SER A 159 0.11 9.53 -0.61
CA SER A 159 0.57 10.61 0.26
C SER A 159 1.33 11.71 -0.52
N SER A 160 2.23 11.32 -1.42
CA SER A 160 3.01 12.26 -2.22
C SER A 160 2.15 13.05 -3.22
N HIS A 161 1.18 12.41 -3.87
CA HIS A 161 0.25 13.11 -4.76
C HIS A 161 -0.63 14.10 -3.99
N ARG A 162 -1.15 13.68 -2.83
CA ARG A 162 -1.95 14.52 -1.95
C ARG A 162 -1.18 15.74 -1.46
N GLU A 163 0.07 15.59 -1.05
CA GLU A 163 0.96 16.69 -0.69
C GLU A 163 1.18 17.65 -1.86
N HIS A 164 1.39 17.12 -3.07
CA HIS A 164 1.51 17.94 -4.27
C HIS A 164 0.25 18.76 -4.54
N LEU A 165 -0.93 18.14 -4.47
CA LEU A 165 -2.21 18.85 -4.61
C LEU A 165 -2.37 19.92 -3.53
N TYR A 166 -2.05 19.63 -2.27
CA TYR A 166 -2.11 20.60 -1.18
C TYR A 166 -1.27 21.84 -1.45
N VAL A 167 -0.08 21.71 -2.04
CA VAL A 167 0.77 22.86 -2.37
C VAL A 167 0.30 23.55 -3.65
N GLY A 168 -0.03 22.78 -4.69
CA GLY A 168 -0.35 23.29 -6.03
C GLY A 168 -1.74 23.91 -6.18
N GLY A 169 -2.70 23.54 -5.34
CA GLY A 169 -4.08 24.08 -5.40
C GLY A 169 -4.93 23.52 -6.54
N GLU A 170 -4.39 22.64 -7.40
CA GLU A 170 -5.08 22.07 -8.57
C GLU A 170 -6.31 21.23 -8.19
N TYR A 171 -6.41 20.78 -6.94
CA TYR A 171 -7.55 20.03 -6.41
C TYR A 171 -8.88 20.78 -6.51
N VAL A 172 -8.86 22.12 -6.56
CA VAL A 172 -10.06 22.95 -6.67
C VAL A 172 -10.91 22.54 -7.88
N ARG A 173 -10.26 22.31 -9.03
CA ARG A 173 -10.94 21.86 -10.25
C ARG A 173 -11.60 20.50 -10.06
N TYR A 174 -10.88 19.55 -9.45
CA TYR A 174 -11.42 18.22 -9.20
C TYR A 174 -12.62 18.25 -8.24
N ILE A 175 -12.53 19.04 -7.16
CA ILE A 175 -13.64 19.21 -6.22
C ILE A 175 -14.87 19.82 -6.91
N ASP A 176 -14.69 20.83 -7.77
CA ASP A 176 -15.79 21.42 -8.52
C ASP A 176 -16.42 20.43 -9.51
N ASP A 177 -15.61 19.65 -10.23
CA ASP A 177 -16.09 18.60 -11.13
C ASP A 177 -16.91 17.54 -10.35
N PHE A 178 -16.40 17.05 -9.22
CA PHE A 178 -17.13 16.10 -8.38
C PHE A 178 -18.40 16.71 -7.75
N THR A 179 -18.36 17.98 -7.38
CA THR A 179 -19.54 18.70 -6.85
C THR A 179 -20.63 18.80 -7.92
N ALA A 180 -20.27 19.09 -9.17
CA ALA A 180 -21.21 19.10 -10.29
C ALA A 180 -21.81 17.71 -10.54
N MET A 181 -20.99 16.66 -10.49
CA MET A 181 -21.46 15.27 -10.61
C MET A 181 -22.42 14.89 -9.48
N LEU A 182 -22.09 15.22 -8.22
CA LEU A 182 -22.95 14.97 -7.06
C LEU A 182 -24.29 15.71 -7.14
N ARG A 183 -24.28 16.97 -7.61
CA ARG A 183 -25.52 17.73 -7.82
C ARG A 183 -26.39 17.09 -8.89
N ARG A 184 -25.80 16.68 -10.02
CA ARG A 184 -26.53 15.95 -11.07
C ARG A 184 -27.08 14.63 -10.57
N TRP A 185 -26.29 13.88 -9.81
CA TRP A 185 -26.74 12.64 -9.18
C TRP A 185 -27.91 12.89 -8.22
N LYS A 186 -27.84 13.94 -7.38
CA LYS A 186 -28.94 14.33 -6.47
C LYS A 186 -30.19 14.79 -7.21
N LEU A 187 -30.07 15.43 -8.38
CA LEU A 187 -31.23 15.77 -9.20
C LEU A 187 -31.93 14.52 -9.74
N VAL A 188 -31.16 13.54 -10.23
CA VAL A 188 -31.70 12.30 -10.82
C VAL A 188 -32.28 11.37 -9.75
N ASN A 189 -31.55 11.16 -8.65
CA ASN A 189 -31.87 10.15 -7.64
C ASN A 189 -32.52 10.74 -6.37
N GLY A 190 -32.60 12.06 -6.26
CA GLY A 190 -32.88 12.76 -5.01
C GLY A 190 -33.89 13.90 -5.16
N SER A 191 -35.02 13.69 -5.84
CA SER A 191 -36.15 14.63 -5.70
C SER A 191 -36.62 14.64 -4.24
N PHE A 192 -36.13 15.63 -3.50
CA PHE A 192 -36.48 15.99 -2.14
C PHE A 192 -37.68 16.95 -2.19
N SER A 193 -38.86 16.44 -1.87
CA SER A 193 -39.92 17.25 -1.30
C SER A 193 -40.72 16.37 -0.35
N CYS A 194 -40.48 16.57 0.95
CA CYS A 194 -41.45 16.23 1.98
C CYS A 194 -42.31 17.48 2.26
N THR A 195 -42.82 18.14 1.21
CA THR A 195 -43.86 19.16 1.31
C THR A 195 -44.92 18.93 0.23
N TYR A 196 -46.11 18.58 0.68
CA TYR A 196 -47.32 18.55 -0.13
C TYR A 196 -47.57 19.98 -0.65
N SER A 197 -47.37 20.22 -1.95
CA SER A 197 -47.75 21.48 -2.61
C SER A 197 -48.72 21.17 -3.75
N PRO A 198 -49.99 21.61 -3.68
CA PRO A 198 -51.02 21.17 -4.62
C PRO A 198 -51.04 21.93 -5.96
N HIS A 199 -50.09 22.84 -6.26
CA HIS A 199 -50.24 23.82 -7.36
C HIS A 199 -49.01 23.99 -8.26
N SER A 200 -48.46 22.93 -8.83
CA SER A 200 -47.57 23.07 -9.99
C SER A 200 -47.90 22.04 -11.07
N LYS A 201 -48.53 22.51 -12.14
CA LYS A 201 -48.74 21.75 -13.38
C LYS A 201 -47.54 22.07 -14.29
N HIS A 202 -46.73 21.03 -14.56
CA HIS A 202 -45.54 21.00 -15.43
C HIS A 202 -44.19 21.04 -14.71
N VAL A 203 -43.77 19.86 -14.24
CA VAL A 203 -42.36 19.46 -14.12
C VAL A 203 -42.23 18.11 -14.84
N PRO A 204 -41.21 17.87 -15.68
CA PRO A 204 -41.01 16.57 -16.34
C PRO A 204 -40.82 15.47 -15.29
N GLU A 205 -41.32 14.26 -15.56
CA GLU A 205 -41.16 13.06 -14.72
C GLU A 205 -39.68 12.82 -14.34
N LEU A 206 -39.25 13.38 -13.21
CA LEU A 206 -38.00 13.01 -12.55
C LEU A 206 -38.28 11.79 -11.68
N ILE A 207 -37.63 10.68 -12.03
CA ILE A 207 -37.72 9.37 -11.38
C ILE A 207 -37.43 9.54 -9.88
N ASN A 208 -38.45 9.46 -9.03
CA ASN A 208 -38.27 9.45 -7.59
C ASN A 208 -38.06 7.98 -7.18
N ILE A 209 -36.93 7.66 -6.52
CA ILE A 209 -36.70 6.29 -6.03
C ILE A 209 -37.81 5.96 -5.04
N ALA A 210 -38.67 5.02 -5.41
CA ALA A 210 -39.76 4.55 -4.57
C ALA A 210 -39.18 3.63 -3.49
N VAL A 211 -38.80 4.19 -2.34
CA VAL A 211 -38.37 3.44 -1.15
C VAL A 211 -38.90 4.12 0.12
N THR A 212 -39.08 3.34 1.19
CA THR A 212 -39.49 3.86 2.50
C THR A 212 -38.55 4.96 3.01
N PRO A 213 -39.05 5.93 3.81
CA PRO A 213 -38.22 7.02 4.34
C PRO A 213 -36.99 6.55 5.14
N HIS A 214 -37.11 5.45 5.88
CA HIS A 214 -36.00 4.87 6.66
C HIS A 214 -34.87 4.32 5.77
N VAL A 215 -35.23 3.67 4.66
CA VAL A 215 -34.26 3.19 3.67
C VAL A 215 -33.67 4.36 2.89
N LYS A 216 -34.46 5.39 2.57
CA LYS A 216 -33.97 6.62 1.93
C LYS A 216 -32.93 7.36 2.78
N ALA A 217 -33.02 7.26 4.11
CA ALA A 217 -32.05 7.86 5.02
C ALA A 217 -30.63 7.27 4.85
N THR A 218 -30.49 5.98 4.54
CA THR A 218 -29.16 5.34 4.35
C THR A 218 -28.45 5.83 3.09
N LEU A 219 -29.22 6.10 2.04
CA LEU A 219 -28.72 6.71 0.80
C LEU A 219 -28.30 8.16 1.04
N ASN A 220 -29.08 8.91 1.82
CA ASN A 220 -28.74 10.28 2.20
C ASN A 220 -27.47 10.35 3.05
N LEU A 221 -27.31 9.46 4.04
CA LEU A 221 -26.07 9.36 4.83
C LEU A 221 -24.85 9.07 3.94
N SER A 222 -25.01 8.22 2.92
CA SER A 222 -23.91 7.91 1.99
C SER A 222 -23.56 9.11 1.10
N TYR A 223 -24.58 9.83 0.62
CA TYR A 223 -24.42 11.05 -0.18
C TYR A 223 -23.73 12.16 0.61
N GLU A 224 -24.20 12.45 1.82
CA GLU A 224 -23.64 13.51 2.66
C GLU A 224 -22.22 13.16 3.12
N PHE A 225 -21.92 11.88 3.38
CA PHE A 225 -20.56 11.44 3.67
C PHE A 225 -19.62 11.63 2.46
N LEU A 226 -20.07 11.34 1.24
CA LEU A 226 -19.28 11.60 0.02
C LEU A 226 -19.02 13.10 -0.17
N ARG A 227 -20.06 13.93 0.05
CA ARG A 227 -19.96 15.40 0.00
C ARG A 227 -18.94 15.92 1.01
N LEU A 228 -18.97 15.41 2.24
CA LEU A 228 -17.97 15.70 3.26
C LEU A 228 -16.57 15.23 2.82
N TYR A 229 -16.45 13.99 2.35
CA TYR A 229 -15.18 13.38 1.96
C TYR A 229 -14.42 14.15 0.87
N ILE A 230 -15.15 14.63 -0.15
CA ILE A 230 -14.58 15.43 -1.24
C ILE A 230 -14.17 16.81 -0.74
N ASN A 231 -15.06 17.52 -0.04
CA ASN A 231 -14.81 18.91 0.36
C ASN A 231 -13.81 19.05 1.52
N ALA A 232 -13.76 18.07 2.42
CA ALA A 232 -12.79 18.05 3.52
C ALA A 232 -11.33 17.98 3.05
N PHE A 233 -11.09 17.61 1.78
CA PHE A 233 -9.76 17.68 1.18
C PHE A 233 -9.20 19.10 1.20
N ALA A 234 -10.03 20.07 0.80
CA ALA A 234 -9.65 21.48 0.78
C ALA A 234 -9.41 22.02 2.21
N PHE A 235 -10.25 21.63 3.17
CA PHE A 235 -10.03 21.97 4.59
C PHE A 235 -8.67 21.49 5.08
N GLN A 236 -8.31 20.23 4.79
CA GLN A 236 -7.00 19.68 5.19
C GLN A 236 -5.84 20.34 4.42
N ALA A 237 -6.04 20.70 3.16
CA ALA A 237 -5.04 21.44 2.38
C ALA A 237 -4.78 22.83 2.99
N THR A 238 -5.83 23.55 3.40
CA THR A 238 -5.69 24.87 4.04
C THR A 238 -4.99 24.77 5.40
N LEU A 239 -5.32 23.75 6.21
CA LEU A 239 -4.64 23.49 7.48
C LEU A 239 -3.13 23.27 7.29
N ASN A 240 -2.74 22.39 6.37
CA ASN A 240 -1.33 22.11 6.10
C ASN A 240 -0.58 23.37 5.62
N ARG A 241 -1.14 24.13 4.68
CA ARG A 241 -0.53 25.39 4.22
C ARG A 241 -0.45 26.47 5.30
N ALA A 242 -1.41 26.51 6.23
CA ALA A 242 -1.35 27.45 7.35
C ALA A 242 -0.20 27.13 8.30
N VAL A 243 0.04 25.83 8.56
CA VAL A 243 1.14 25.38 9.42
C VAL A 243 2.49 25.57 8.76
N ASP A 244 2.61 25.28 7.46
CA ASP A 244 3.87 25.50 6.74
C ASP A 244 4.26 26.98 6.69
N ARG A 245 3.28 27.88 6.52
CA ARG A 245 3.52 29.33 6.61
C ARG A 245 4.00 29.76 8.00
N ALA A 246 3.41 29.21 9.05
CA ALA A 246 3.83 29.48 10.41
C ALA A 246 5.23 28.96 10.75
N ARG A 247 5.65 27.84 10.14
CA ARG A 247 7.02 27.30 10.29
C ARG A 247 8.08 28.16 9.58
N GLN A 248 7.71 28.83 8.49
CA GLN A 248 8.62 29.65 7.69
C GLN A 248 8.82 31.07 8.25
N SER A 249 7.85 31.61 8.99
CA SER A 249 8.03 32.84 9.77
C SER A 249 8.84 32.53 11.03
N SER A 250 10.10 32.94 11.08
CA SER A 250 11.13 32.65 12.10
C SER A 250 10.87 33.25 13.50
N SER A 251 9.69 33.02 14.08
CA SER A 251 9.41 33.18 15.51
C SER A 251 9.15 31.81 16.11
N SER A 252 9.98 31.37 17.07
CA SER A 252 9.86 30.09 17.77
C SER A 252 8.61 29.93 18.65
N SER A 253 7.63 30.83 18.57
CA SER A 253 6.30 30.58 19.13
C SER A 253 5.51 29.70 18.17
N ALA A 254 5.08 28.52 18.63
CA ALA A 254 3.99 27.79 17.97
C ALA A 254 2.82 28.75 17.71
N VAL A 255 2.09 28.52 16.61
CA VAL A 255 0.88 29.25 16.23
C VAL A 255 -0.02 29.44 17.45
N ARG A 256 0.03 30.62 18.07
CA ARG A 256 -0.90 31.02 19.13
C ARG A 256 -2.06 31.73 18.45
N GLY A 257 -3.20 31.05 18.32
CA GLY A 257 -4.44 31.59 17.77
C GLY A 257 -5.17 30.68 16.77
N ALA A 258 -6.41 31.03 16.44
CA ALA A 258 -7.22 30.37 15.42
C ALA A 258 -6.50 30.37 14.06
N LEU A 259 -6.32 29.20 13.45
CA LEU A 259 -5.73 29.04 12.10
C LEU A 259 -6.59 29.69 11.01
N PHE A 260 -7.90 29.81 11.28
CA PHE A 260 -8.87 30.51 10.45
C PHE A 260 -9.41 31.75 11.17
N PRO A 261 -8.66 32.87 11.23
CA PRO A 261 -9.20 34.10 11.81
C PRO A 261 -10.36 34.67 10.98
N ASN A 262 -10.37 34.38 9.66
CA ASN A 262 -11.49 34.67 8.77
C ASN A 262 -11.54 33.63 7.64
N VAL A 263 -12.43 32.63 7.75
CA VAL A 263 -12.62 31.61 6.71
C VAL A 263 -12.99 32.23 5.37
N ALA A 264 -13.78 33.32 5.35
CA ALA A 264 -14.20 33.98 4.11
C ALA A 264 -13.03 34.59 3.32
N GLY A 265 -11.91 34.86 3.98
CA GLY A 265 -10.67 35.32 3.32
C GLY A 265 -9.81 34.19 2.74
N SER A 266 -10.18 32.92 2.97
CA SER A 266 -9.47 31.76 2.42
C SER A 266 -9.88 31.52 0.96
N PRO A 267 -8.93 31.20 0.06
CA PRO A 267 -9.29 30.75 -1.30
C PRO A 267 -10.17 29.49 -1.30
N ASP A 268 -10.12 28.69 -0.22
CA ASP A 268 -10.90 27.47 -0.07
C ASP A 268 -12.21 27.67 0.71
N ALA A 269 -12.61 28.91 1.02
CA ALA A 269 -13.74 29.22 1.91
C ALA A 269 -15.01 28.43 1.55
N ARG A 270 -15.35 28.39 0.26
CA ARG A 270 -16.51 27.66 -0.26
C ARG A 270 -16.48 26.18 0.12
N PHE A 271 -15.35 25.50 -0.05
CA PHE A 271 -15.22 24.07 0.25
C PHE A 271 -15.22 23.80 1.75
N ILE A 272 -14.67 24.73 2.54
CA ILE A 272 -14.71 24.65 4.01
C ILE A 272 -16.15 24.78 4.51
N TYR A 273 -16.93 25.74 4.00
CA TYR A 273 -18.34 25.85 4.35
C TYR A 273 -19.15 24.64 3.89
N GLU A 274 -18.89 24.13 2.68
CA GLU A 274 -19.57 22.95 2.15
C GLU A 274 -19.28 21.68 2.99
N SER A 275 -18.05 21.52 3.48
CA SER A 275 -17.70 20.39 4.37
C SER A 275 -18.33 20.50 5.76
N ILE A 276 -18.42 21.71 6.32
CA ILE A 276 -19.15 21.97 7.57
C ILE A 276 -20.66 21.69 7.40
N ASP A 277 -21.25 22.13 6.29
CA ASP A 277 -22.64 21.88 5.95
C ASP A 277 -22.91 20.38 5.81
N ALA A 278 -22.09 19.66 5.03
CA ALA A 278 -22.22 18.21 4.86
C ALA A 278 -22.10 17.43 6.17
N ALA A 279 -21.14 17.80 7.03
CA ALA A 279 -21.01 17.18 8.35
C ALA A 279 -22.23 17.47 9.25
N SER A 280 -22.79 18.68 9.18
CA SER A 280 -23.99 19.06 9.93
C SER A 280 -25.24 18.32 9.41
N SER A 281 -25.39 18.18 8.09
CA SER A 281 -26.46 17.41 7.45
C SER A 281 -26.42 15.93 7.82
N LEU A 282 -25.23 15.33 8.00
CA LEU A 282 -25.09 13.96 8.52
C LEU A 282 -25.66 13.83 9.94
N LEU A 283 -25.34 14.76 10.84
CA LEU A 283 -25.87 14.77 12.20
C LEU A 283 -27.39 14.97 12.19
N GLU A 284 -27.89 15.90 11.37
CA GLU A 284 -29.32 16.16 11.21
C GLU A 284 -30.06 14.94 10.66
N CYS A 285 -29.48 14.23 9.68
CA CYS A 285 -30.05 13.02 9.12
C CYS A 285 -30.30 11.97 10.21
N LEU A 286 -29.31 11.75 11.09
CA LEU A 286 -29.45 10.87 12.24
C LEU A 286 -30.47 11.39 13.26
N ASN A 287 -30.35 12.66 13.64
CA ASN A 287 -31.09 13.24 14.76
C ASN A 287 -32.58 13.43 14.47
N SER A 288 -32.95 13.65 13.21
CA SER A 288 -34.31 14.01 12.82
C SER A 288 -35.07 12.86 12.15
N TYR A 289 -34.38 11.98 11.40
CA TYR A 289 -35.05 11.00 10.53
C TYR A 289 -34.83 9.54 10.94
N ILE A 290 -33.94 9.27 11.89
CA ILE A 290 -33.61 7.91 12.32
C ILE A 290 -33.98 7.74 13.80
N ASP A 291 -34.90 6.82 14.09
CA ASP A 291 -35.21 6.43 15.45
C ASP A 291 -34.04 5.65 16.06
N PRO A 292 -33.58 5.97 17.27
CA PRO A 292 -32.41 5.31 17.85
C PRO A 292 -32.65 3.83 18.19
N VAL A 293 -33.88 3.43 18.54
CA VAL A 293 -34.19 2.08 19.05
C VAL A 293 -34.67 1.16 17.93
N SER A 294 -35.58 1.64 17.08
CA SER A 294 -36.17 0.87 15.98
C SER A 294 -35.42 1.01 14.65
N GLY A 295 -34.61 2.06 14.49
CA GLY A 295 -33.81 2.31 13.28
C GLY A 295 -32.32 2.07 13.52
N LEU A 296 -31.66 3.03 14.18
CA LEU A 296 -30.20 3.12 14.31
C LEU A 296 -29.58 1.81 14.82
N ARG A 297 -30.18 1.20 15.86
CA ARG A 297 -29.73 -0.06 16.46
C ARG A 297 -29.48 -1.19 15.46
N TYR A 298 -30.24 -1.23 14.37
CA TYR A 298 -30.19 -2.29 13.36
C TYR A 298 -29.50 -1.85 12.07
N MET A 299 -29.08 -0.58 11.98
CA MET A 299 -28.39 -0.08 10.81
C MET A 299 -26.98 -0.67 10.69
N PRO A 300 -26.47 -0.83 9.45
CA PRO A 300 -25.09 -1.20 9.22
C PRO A 300 -24.06 -0.29 9.91
N LEU A 301 -22.94 -0.88 10.31
CA LEU A 301 -21.84 -0.23 11.03
C LEU A 301 -21.35 1.05 10.34
N LYS A 302 -21.25 1.06 9.00
CA LYS A 302 -20.74 2.21 8.25
C LYS A 302 -21.50 3.50 8.52
N TYR A 303 -22.81 3.42 8.78
CA TYR A 303 -23.64 4.59 9.04
C TYR A 303 -23.40 5.20 10.41
N TYR A 304 -23.11 4.37 11.41
CA TYR A 304 -22.59 4.86 12.69
C TYR A 304 -21.31 5.65 12.44
N LEU A 305 -20.36 5.07 11.73
CA LEU A 305 -19.05 5.66 11.50
C LEU A 305 -19.12 6.96 10.70
N TYR A 306 -19.96 7.06 9.66
CA TYR A 306 -20.17 8.31 8.91
C TYR A 306 -20.58 9.46 9.83
N VAL A 307 -21.48 9.20 10.79
CA VAL A 307 -21.91 10.19 11.78
C VAL A 307 -20.79 10.52 12.76
N ILE A 308 -20.01 9.53 13.22
CA ILE A 308 -18.89 9.77 14.12
C ILE A 308 -17.81 10.61 13.43
N TYR A 309 -17.45 10.30 12.19
CA TYR A 309 -16.48 11.09 11.43
C TYR A 309 -16.95 12.53 11.20
N ALA A 310 -18.24 12.74 10.93
CA ALA A 310 -18.80 14.09 10.82
C ALA A 310 -18.68 14.86 12.13
N ALA A 311 -18.96 14.22 13.27
CA ALA A 311 -18.80 14.82 14.59
C ALA A 311 -17.33 15.11 14.94
N VAL A 312 -16.39 14.25 14.54
CA VAL A 312 -14.94 14.51 14.71
C VAL A 312 -14.48 15.64 13.79
N PHE A 313 -14.94 15.68 12.54
CA PHE A 313 -14.64 16.76 11.60
C PHE A 313 -15.13 18.13 12.12
N LEU A 314 -16.37 18.20 12.62
CA LEU A 314 -16.92 19.42 13.22
C LEU A 314 -16.14 19.86 14.48
N TYR A 315 -15.64 18.91 15.26
CA TYR A 315 -14.73 19.23 16.36
C TYR A 315 -13.44 19.87 15.84
N LYS A 316 -12.85 19.32 14.76
CA LYS A 316 -11.67 19.92 14.12
C LYS A 316 -11.95 21.33 13.58
N ALA A 317 -13.08 21.53 12.92
CA ALA A 317 -13.51 22.84 12.44
C ALA A 317 -13.71 23.84 13.59
N ARG A 318 -14.18 23.39 14.76
CA ARG A 318 -14.29 24.22 15.97
C ARG A 318 -12.91 24.66 16.46
N ILE A 319 -12.01 23.71 16.68
CA ILE A 319 -10.71 24.00 17.31
C ILE A 319 -9.79 24.79 16.37
N SER A 320 -9.91 24.61 15.04
CA SER A 320 -9.15 25.40 14.06
C SER A 320 -9.67 26.83 13.89
N GLY A 321 -10.84 27.15 14.45
CA GLY A 321 -11.52 28.45 14.29
C GLY A 321 -12.33 28.58 13.01
N ALA A 322 -12.56 27.49 12.27
CA ALA A 322 -13.36 27.52 11.05
C ALA A 322 -14.88 27.65 11.29
N LEU A 323 -15.36 27.41 12.51
CA LEU A 323 -16.75 27.62 12.92
C LEU A 323 -16.94 28.99 13.58
N SER A 324 -17.97 29.74 13.16
CA SER A 324 -18.39 30.96 13.85
C SER A 324 -18.93 30.66 15.25
N VAL A 325 -19.01 31.68 16.12
CA VAL A 325 -19.52 31.54 17.49
C VAL A 325 -20.97 31.04 17.50
N GLU A 326 -21.80 31.57 16.60
CA GLU A 326 -23.21 31.19 16.44
C GLU A 326 -23.34 29.75 15.93
N ALA A 327 -22.56 29.40 14.90
CA ALA A 327 -22.53 28.05 14.34
C ALA A 327 -22.06 27.01 15.37
N CYS A 328 -21.06 27.37 16.19
CA CYS A 328 -20.52 26.53 17.25
C CYS A 328 -21.59 26.13 18.28
N ALA A 329 -22.45 27.08 18.70
CA ALA A 329 -23.55 26.80 19.63
C ALA A 329 -24.58 25.82 19.04
N GLY A 330 -24.93 25.99 17.75
CA GLY A 330 -25.81 25.07 17.02
C GLY A 330 -25.23 23.67 16.89
N VAL A 331 -23.97 23.56 16.48
CA VAL A 331 -23.25 22.29 16.35
C VAL A 331 -23.16 21.57 17.69
N LEU A 332 -22.82 22.27 18.78
CA LEU A 332 -22.78 21.69 20.14
C LEU A 332 -24.12 21.10 20.56
N ARG A 333 -25.24 21.76 20.23
CA ARG A 333 -26.58 21.23 20.49
C ARG A 333 -26.84 19.95 19.68
N SER A 334 -26.50 19.96 18.39
CA SER A 334 -26.64 18.79 17.52
C SER A 334 -25.83 17.59 18.04
N ILE A 335 -24.58 17.82 18.45
CA ILE A 335 -23.70 16.79 19.05
C ILE A 335 -24.31 16.18 20.32
N LYS A 336 -24.90 16.99 21.19
CA LYS A 336 -25.58 16.48 22.40
C LYS A 336 -26.74 15.56 22.05
N VAL A 337 -27.55 15.93 21.05
CA VAL A 337 -28.65 15.07 20.56
C VAL A 337 -28.10 13.80 19.93
N THR A 338 -27.02 13.88 19.15
CA THR A 338 -26.33 12.72 18.57
C THR A 338 -25.85 11.76 19.65
N ILE A 339 -25.24 12.26 20.73
CA ILE A 339 -24.78 11.45 21.86
C ILE A 339 -25.97 10.74 22.53
N ASP A 340 -27.08 11.44 22.79
CA ASP A 340 -28.30 10.84 23.35
C ASP A 340 -28.86 9.72 22.44
N ARG A 341 -28.98 10.00 21.14
CA ARG A 341 -29.47 9.02 20.15
C ARG A 341 -28.59 7.77 20.11
N LEU A 342 -27.26 7.94 20.11
CA LEU A 342 -26.31 6.83 20.16
C LEU A 342 -26.47 6.02 21.46
N GLN A 343 -26.61 6.67 22.61
CA GLN A 343 -26.84 6.01 23.90
C GLN A 343 -28.15 5.22 23.90
N ARG A 344 -29.23 5.77 23.36
CA ARG A 344 -30.53 5.09 23.28
C ARG A 344 -30.52 3.88 22.33
N SER A 345 -29.65 3.88 21.33
CA SER A 345 -29.47 2.71 20.46
C SER A 345 -28.78 1.53 21.15
N ALA A 346 -28.07 1.77 22.25
CA ALA A 346 -27.32 0.76 22.99
C ALA A 346 -28.20 -0.37 23.54
N THR A 347 -27.69 -1.60 23.49
CA THR A 347 -28.30 -2.81 24.09
C THR A 347 -27.55 -3.31 25.31
N GLY A 348 -26.37 -2.75 25.59
CA GLY A 348 -25.50 -3.17 26.68
C GLY A 348 -24.26 -2.27 26.85
N PRO A 349 -23.43 -2.55 27.86
CA PRO A 349 -22.27 -1.73 28.22
C PRO A 349 -21.23 -1.57 27.09
N ASN A 350 -21.06 -2.60 26.26
CA ASN A 350 -20.05 -2.62 25.19
C ASN A 350 -20.63 -2.43 23.78
N SER A 351 -21.92 -2.08 23.68
CA SER A 351 -22.57 -1.83 22.39
C SER A 351 -21.97 -0.62 21.65
N LEU A 352 -22.03 -0.63 20.30
CA LEU A 352 -21.50 0.42 19.44
C LEU A 352 -21.99 1.82 19.86
N GLY A 353 -23.30 1.95 20.03
CA GLY A 353 -23.93 3.21 20.44
C GLY A 353 -23.34 3.78 21.72
N ARG A 354 -23.12 2.95 22.75
CA ARG A 354 -22.54 3.40 24.03
C ARG A 354 -21.06 3.79 23.88
N ARG A 355 -20.26 2.98 23.17
CA ARG A 355 -18.83 3.23 22.96
C ARG A 355 -18.56 4.52 22.18
N TYR A 356 -19.31 4.76 21.11
CA TYR A 356 -19.15 5.97 20.30
C TYR A 356 -19.80 7.21 20.93
N ALA A 357 -20.90 7.05 21.68
CA ALA A 357 -21.41 8.14 22.51
C ALA A 357 -20.36 8.60 23.54
N ARG A 358 -19.65 7.64 24.16
CA ARG A 358 -18.56 7.92 25.10
C ARG A 358 -17.40 8.66 24.41
N LEU A 359 -16.99 8.21 23.22
CA LEU A 359 -15.97 8.88 22.41
C LEU A 359 -16.33 10.36 22.17
N LEU A 360 -17.52 10.62 21.61
CA LEU A 360 -17.95 11.97 21.28
C LEU A 360 -18.09 12.85 22.52
N TYR A 361 -18.64 12.31 23.61
CA TYR A 361 -18.76 13.03 24.87
C TYR A 361 -17.41 13.49 25.40
N LEU A 362 -16.42 12.59 25.44
CA LEU A 362 -15.09 12.93 25.93
C LEU A 362 -14.36 13.90 24.99
N LEU A 363 -14.49 13.72 23.67
CA LEU A 363 -13.90 14.62 22.69
C LEU A 363 -14.43 16.05 22.84
N TRP A 364 -15.76 16.20 22.86
CA TRP A 364 -16.41 17.52 22.83
C TRP A 364 -16.45 18.23 24.19
N ARG A 365 -16.01 17.58 25.27
CA ARG A 365 -15.75 18.23 26.57
C ARG A 365 -14.46 19.01 26.63
N LYS A 366 -13.46 18.65 25.81
CA LYS A 366 -12.18 19.37 25.79
C LYS A 366 -12.40 20.80 25.28
N SER A 367 -11.95 21.78 26.06
CA SER A 367 -11.94 23.19 25.66
C SER A 367 -10.63 23.53 24.91
N PRO A 368 -10.65 24.53 24.00
CA PRO A 368 -9.43 25.03 23.35
C PRO A 368 -8.32 25.39 24.34
N GLU A 369 -8.69 25.98 25.49
CA GLU A 369 -7.75 26.38 26.56
C GLU A 369 -7.14 25.22 27.35
N GLN A 370 -7.81 24.07 27.41
CA GLN A 370 -7.27 22.84 28.01
C GLN A 370 -6.24 22.19 27.09
N ILE A 371 -6.45 22.30 25.77
CA ILE A 371 -5.52 21.78 24.75
C ILE A 371 -4.23 22.60 24.74
N GLU A 372 -4.32 23.94 24.81
CA GLU A 372 -3.13 24.81 24.93
C GLU A 372 -2.30 24.44 26.17
N ARG A 373 -2.95 24.25 27.33
CA ARG A 373 -2.27 23.83 28.58
C ARG A 373 -1.64 22.43 28.50
N GLN A 374 -2.29 21.48 27.82
CA GLN A 374 -1.77 20.12 27.65
C GLN A 374 -0.59 20.08 26.64
N GLN A 375 -0.62 20.91 25.60
CA GLN A 375 0.51 21.12 24.67
C GLN A 375 1.69 21.84 25.34
N GLU A 376 1.42 22.78 26.25
CA GLU A 376 2.45 23.48 27.03
C GLU A 376 3.07 22.57 28.11
N SER A 377 2.26 21.73 28.77
CA SER A 377 2.74 20.69 29.69
C SER A 377 3.60 19.63 28.99
N ASN A 378 3.21 19.17 27.80
CA ASN A 378 4.03 18.23 27.00
C ASN A 378 5.33 18.88 26.49
N ARG A 379 5.33 20.19 26.23
CA ARG A 379 6.56 20.94 25.92
C ARG A 379 7.47 21.06 27.13
N ILE A 380 6.95 21.38 28.31
CA ILE A 380 7.75 21.50 29.54
C ILE A 380 8.36 20.14 29.91
N SER A 381 7.60 19.04 29.81
CA SER A 381 8.14 17.69 30.03
C SER A 381 9.18 17.27 28.99
N HIS A 382 9.04 17.70 27.73
CA HIS A 382 10.10 17.50 26.72
C HIS A 382 11.32 18.39 26.94
N THR A 383 11.16 19.58 27.52
CA THR A 383 12.27 20.51 27.79
C THR A 383 13.05 20.08 29.05
N GLU A 384 12.37 19.60 30.09
CA GLU A 384 12.99 19.00 31.28
C GLU A 384 13.62 17.63 31.01
N ALA A 385 13.05 16.84 30.08
CA ALA A 385 13.69 15.61 29.60
C ALA A 385 14.96 15.91 28.78
N THR A 386 15.01 17.01 28.02
CA THR A 386 16.24 17.42 27.32
C THR A 386 17.31 18.03 28.22
N SER A 387 16.97 18.57 29.40
CA SER A 387 17.97 19.05 30.36
C SER A 387 18.51 17.96 31.31
N ASN A 388 17.83 16.80 31.41
CA ASN A 388 18.27 15.67 32.24
C ASN A 388 18.83 14.48 31.45
N VAL A 389 19.02 14.60 30.13
CA VAL A 389 19.53 13.50 29.27
C VAL A 389 20.99 13.74 28.79
N GLU A 390 21.68 14.75 29.30
CA GLU A 390 23.15 14.82 29.17
C GLU A 390 23.90 13.86 30.11
N GLN A 391 23.19 13.11 30.97
CA GLN A 391 23.78 12.06 31.82
C GLN A 391 22.81 10.90 32.07
N ALA A 392 22.49 10.09 31.06
CA ALA A 392 22.21 8.65 31.22
C ALA A 392 21.90 7.99 29.88
N SER A 393 22.66 6.94 29.59
CA SER A 393 22.49 6.00 28.49
C SER A 393 21.18 5.19 28.56
N SER A 394 20.35 5.26 27.52
CA SER A 394 19.54 4.14 27.01
C SER A 394 18.82 4.52 25.69
N GLU A 395 19.26 3.96 24.57
CA GLU A 395 18.79 4.26 23.20
C GLU A 395 17.47 3.55 22.79
N GLN A 396 16.76 2.90 23.71
CA GLN A 396 15.60 2.05 23.36
C GLN A 396 14.24 2.78 23.27
N ASN A 397 14.12 4.05 23.67
CA ASN A 397 12.81 4.74 23.71
C ASN A 397 12.58 5.81 22.62
N PHE A 398 13.59 6.17 21.82
CA PHE A 398 13.42 7.14 20.73
C PHE A 398 12.96 6.52 19.40
N ALA A 399 13.19 5.22 19.19
CA ALA A 399 12.83 4.54 17.94
C ALA A 399 11.32 4.24 17.82
N ARG A 400 10.65 3.92 18.93
CA ARG A 400 9.23 3.52 18.92
C ARG A 400 8.25 4.69 18.74
N ALA A 401 8.67 5.92 19.03
CA ALA A 401 7.86 7.13 18.80
C ALA A 401 7.95 7.65 17.35
N SER A 402 9.00 7.27 16.62
CA SER A 402 9.26 7.68 15.24
C SER A 402 8.55 6.81 14.19
N GLU A 403 8.11 5.60 14.56
CA GLU A 403 7.44 4.65 13.64
C GLU A 403 5.91 4.83 13.58
N LEU A 404 5.33 5.61 14.51
CA LEU A 404 3.92 6.02 14.50
C LEU A 404 3.70 7.39 13.81
N SER A 405 4.77 8.06 13.38
CA SER A 405 4.73 9.39 12.77
C SER A 405 4.80 9.33 11.25
N GLY A 406 3.71 8.90 10.62
CA GLY A 406 3.44 9.20 9.21
C GLY A 406 2.99 10.66 9.01
N PRO A 407 2.93 11.17 7.76
CA PRO A 407 2.46 12.52 7.42
C PRO A 407 0.93 12.73 7.62
N GLU A 408 0.32 11.97 8.53
CA GLU A 408 -1.08 12.09 8.97
C GLU A 408 -1.23 12.76 10.34
N LEU A 409 -0.13 13.08 11.03
CA LEU A 409 -0.17 13.88 12.25
C LEU A 409 -0.53 15.33 11.90
N ASP A 410 -1.83 15.61 12.01
CA ASP A 410 -2.38 16.95 11.95
C ASP A 410 -1.76 17.82 13.08
N PRO A 411 -1.09 18.93 12.74
CA PRO A 411 -0.30 19.74 13.67
C PRO A 411 -1.09 20.43 14.80
N PHE A 412 -2.43 20.35 14.81
CA PHE A 412 -3.27 21.06 15.78
C PHE A 412 -3.80 20.17 16.92
N ALA A 413 -3.95 18.86 16.68
CA ALA A 413 -4.44 17.89 17.68
C ALA A 413 -3.81 16.49 17.57
N GLY A 414 -2.96 16.24 16.58
CA GLY A 414 -2.28 14.95 16.39
C GLY A 414 -3.15 13.83 15.83
N PHE A 415 -4.28 14.13 15.16
CA PHE A 415 -5.11 13.10 14.53
C PHE A 415 -5.85 13.57 13.28
N SER A 416 -6.10 12.67 12.33
CA SER A 416 -6.98 12.88 11.18
C SER A 416 -8.45 12.73 11.57
N TRP A 417 -9.38 13.46 10.93
CA TRP A 417 -10.82 13.32 11.25
C TRP A 417 -11.40 11.94 10.91
N ARG A 418 -10.65 11.12 10.15
CA ARG A 418 -10.97 9.73 9.82
C ARG A 418 -10.25 8.70 10.69
N ASP A 419 -9.34 9.13 11.57
CA ASP A 419 -8.53 8.24 12.40
C ASP A 419 -9.08 8.20 13.83
N LEU A 420 -10.02 7.29 14.08
CA LEU A 420 -10.67 7.16 15.39
C LEU A 420 -9.75 6.54 16.46
N GLU A 421 -8.68 5.85 16.05
CA GLU A 421 -7.69 5.30 16.97
C GLU A 421 -6.87 6.45 17.56
N ALA A 422 -6.34 7.33 16.72
CA ALA A 422 -5.64 8.53 17.17
C ALA A 422 -6.54 9.47 17.98
N VAL A 423 -7.83 9.61 17.63
CA VAL A 423 -8.81 10.35 18.45
C VAL A 423 -8.96 9.69 19.83
N GLY A 424 -9.03 8.36 19.88
CA GLY A 424 -9.09 7.60 21.13
C GLY A 424 -7.87 7.85 22.03
N HIS A 425 -6.67 7.87 21.45
CA HIS A 425 -5.43 8.21 22.16
C HIS A 425 -5.43 9.67 22.66
N PHE A 426 -5.84 10.61 21.80
CA PHE A 426 -5.95 12.03 22.15
C PHE A 426 -6.87 12.27 23.36
N ILE A 427 -7.92 11.48 23.48
CA ILE A 427 -8.85 11.54 24.62
C ILE A 427 -8.30 10.85 25.86
N SER A 428 -7.57 9.73 25.71
CA SER A 428 -7.12 8.89 26.82
C SER A 428 -5.90 9.43 27.57
N ASN A 429 -5.10 10.31 26.96
CA ASN A 429 -3.91 10.92 27.57
C ASN A 429 -4.20 12.00 28.65
N ASP A 430 -5.44 12.08 29.13
CA ASP A 430 -5.87 13.02 30.17
C ASP A 430 -5.97 12.28 31.51
N THR A 431 -4.93 12.39 32.35
CA THR A 431 -4.78 11.67 33.63
C THR A 431 -5.78 12.12 34.72
N SER A 432 -6.73 13.00 34.38
CA SER A 432 -7.77 13.51 35.28
C SER A 432 -9.06 12.67 35.33
N ILE A 433 -9.15 11.60 34.52
CA ILE A 433 -10.39 10.85 34.31
C ILE A 433 -10.44 9.62 35.22
N THR A 434 -11.19 9.71 36.32
CA THR A 434 -11.62 8.53 37.09
C THR A 434 -12.92 7.96 36.50
N ASP A 435 -13.01 6.63 36.40
CA ASP A 435 -14.14 5.89 35.83
C ASP A 435 -15.50 6.07 36.56
N GLY A 436 -15.55 6.87 37.64
CA GLY A 436 -16.65 6.87 38.61
C GLY A 436 -17.71 7.97 38.51
N LEU A 437 -17.63 8.97 37.61
CA LEU A 437 -18.46 10.19 37.74
C LEU A 437 -19.48 10.48 36.63
N ILE A 438 -19.92 9.49 35.84
CA ILE A 438 -20.90 9.71 34.76
C ILE A 438 -22.08 8.75 34.90
N PHE A 439 -22.80 8.82 36.01
CA PHE A 439 -24.15 8.25 36.14
C PHE A 439 -24.95 8.97 37.23
N HIS A 440 -25.24 10.28 37.10
CA HIS A 440 -26.36 10.90 37.82
C HIS A 440 -26.84 12.20 37.15
N SER A 441 -27.98 12.12 36.45
CA SER A 441 -29.05 13.14 36.43
C SER A 441 -30.26 12.66 35.60
N PRO A 442 -31.47 13.16 35.89
CA PRO A 442 -32.52 12.37 36.53
C PRO A 442 -33.55 11.85 35.53
N GLY A 443 -34.00 10.61 35.76
CA GLY A 443 -35.08 9.98 35.01
C GLY A 443 -34.70 8.57 34.62
N PHE A 444 -34.81 7.65 35.58
CA PHE A 444 -35.55 6.39 35.48
C PHE A 444 -35.14 5.47 36.63
N GLU A 445 -36.10 5.24 37.52
CA GLU A 445 -36.06 4.22 38.57
C GLU A 445 -36.10 2.82 37.94
N SER A 446 -35.38 1.91 38.57
CA SER A 446 -35.42 0.48 38.30
C SER A 446 -36.74 -0.11 38.80
N GLU A 447 -37.61 -0.54 37.90
CA GLU A 447 -38.56 -1.60 38.23
C GLU A 447 -37.88 -2.95 38.05
N GLN A 448 -37.52 -3.54 39.20
CA GLN A 448 -37.17 -4.94 39.34
C GLN A 448 -38.41 -5.80 39.07
N MET A 449 -38.30 -6.76 38.16
CA MET A 449 -39.06 -7.99 38.21
C MET A 449 -38.08 -9.16 38.27
N GLY A 450 -38.13 -9.92 39.38
CA GLY A 450 -37.63 -11.30 39.45
C GLY A 450 -38.31 -12.16 38.37
N ILE A 451 -37.87 -13.37 38.04
CA ILE A 451 -37.75 -14.57 38.89
C ILE A 451 -36.75 -15.58 38.21
N PRO A 452 -36.53 -16.82 38.72
CA PRO A 452 -35.38 -17.29 39.50
C PRO A 452 -34.45 -18.26 38.73
N GLY A 453 -33.35 -18.65 39.38
CA GLY A 453 -32.33 -19.55 38.83
C GLY A 453 -32.60 -21.05 38.97
N GLU A 454 -31.70 -21.82 38.34
CA GLU A 454 -31.31 -23.24 38.51
C GLU A 454 -30.33 -23.53 37.33
N ALA A 455 -29.27 -24.35 37.37
CA ALA A 455 -28.57 -25.12 38.38
C ALA A 455 -27.16 -25.45 37.82
N GLU A 456 -26.26 -25.86 38.71
CA GLU A 456 -24.85 -26.20 38.48
C GLU A 456 -24.61 -27.37 37.51
N GLY A 457 -23.42 -27.39 36.91
CA GLY A 457 -22.92 -28.52 36.12
C GLY A 457 -21.50 -28.28 35.59
N THR A 458 -20.52 -28.28 36.49
CA THR A 458 -19.09 -28.37 36.16
C THR A 458 -18.74 -29.81 35.72
N VAL A 459 -18.16 -29.98 34.53
CA VAL A 459 -17.41 -31.19 34.19
C VAL A 459 -16.14 -30.82 33.43
N ASP A 460 -15.02 -31.16 34.07
CA ASP A 460 -13.66 -31.21 33.56
C ASP A 460 -13.52 -32.18 32.37
N CYS A 461 -12.66 -31.89 31.40
CA CYS A 461 -11.91 -32.90 30.63
C CYS A 461 -10.93 -32.26 29.64
N LEU A 462 -9.67 -32.22 30.07
CA LEU A 462 -8.46 -32.13 29.24
C LEU A 462 -8.09 -33.54 28.70
N ALA A 463 -7.49 -33.54 27.50
CA ALA A 463 -6.65 -34.58 26.87
C ALA A 463 -7.29 -35.64 25.93
N GLN A 464 -6.45 -36.08 24.97
CA GLN A 464 -6.61 -37.06 23.88
C GLN A 464 -7.11 -36.42 22.56
N TYR A 465 -6.39 -36.44 21.44
CA TYR A 465 -5.77 -37.59 20.76
C TYR A 465 -4.48 -37.23 20.02
N THR A 466 -3.42 -38.00 20.30
CA THR A 466 -2.32 -38.34 19.37
C THR A 466 -2.58 -39.73 18.79
N SER A 467 -1.94 -40.01 17.66
CA SER A 467 -1.86 -41.29 16.92
C SER A 467 -2.87 -41.53 15.80
N VAL A 468 -2.40 -41.38 14.55
CA VAL A 468 -2.56 -42.40 13.52
C VAL A 468 -1.28 -42.43 12.70
N GLY A 469 -0.51 -43.51 12.82
CA GLY A 469 0.53 -43.88 11.88
C GLY A 469 0.27 -45.30 11.42
N ALA A 470 0.29 -45.53 10.11
CA ALA A 470 0.96 -46.65 9.43
C ALA A 470 0.46 -46.79 7.98
N LEU A 471 1.41 -46.80 7.02
CA LEU A 471 1.69 -47.88 6.05
C LEU A 471 2.28 -47.32 4.74
N TRP A 472 3.59 -47.45 4.55
CA TRP A 472 4.22 -47.73 3.23
C TRP A 472 5.53 -48.52 3.44
N PRO A 473 5.94 -49.43 2.53
CA PRO A 473 6.92 -50.48 2.83
C PRO A 473 8.36 -49.99 2.91
N GLN A 474 9.14 -50.74 3.68
CA GLN A 474 10.58 -50.58 3.87
C GLN A 474 11.38 -50.85 2.59
N GLY A 475 12.38 -50.00 2.34
CA GLY A 475 13.54 -50.33 1.53
C GLY A 475 13.99 -49.24 0.56
N PHE A 476 14.55 -48.12 1.05
CA PHE A 476 15.59 -47.34 0.38
C PHE A 476 16.38 -46.53 1.42
N GLU A 477 17.70 -46.53 1.30
CA GLU A 477 18.67 -46.00 2.26
C GLU A 477 18.58 -44.46 2.41
N SER A 478 18.60 -44.02 3.68
CA SER A 478 18.72 -42.65 4.23
C SER A 478 18.36 -41.44 3.34
N CYS A 479 17.11 -40.97 3.41
CA CYS A 479 16.73 -39.59 3.11
C CYS A 479 16.49 -38.85 4.44
N GLN A 480 17.42 -37.98 4.85
CA GLN A 480 17.25 -37.16 6.05
C GLN A 480 16.47 -35.88 5.71
N TYR A 481 15.38 -35.64 6.42
CA TYR A 481 14.68 -34.35 6.45
C TYR A 481 15.59 -33.30 7.07
N ILE A 482 15.78 -32.14 6.42
CA ILE A 482 16.57 -31.02 6.96
C ILE A 482 15.62 -29.97 7.53
N VAL A 483 15.88 -29.50 8.75
CA VAL A 483 15.23 -28.31 9.29
C VAL A 483 16.03 -27.08 8.83
N THR A 484 15.41 -26.20 8.05
CA THR A 484 16.00 -24.94 7.58
C THR A 484 15.35 -23.76 8.30
N ARG A 485 16.16 -22.81 8.75
CA ARG A 485 15.67 -21.49 9.17
C ARG A 485 15.50 -20.57 7.97
N SER A 486 14.48 -19.72 8.02
CA SER A 486 14.11 -18.83 6.91
C SER A 486 13.64 -17.48 7.44
N PHE A 487 14.06 -16.39 6.80
CA PHE A 487 13.59 -15.03 7.12
C PHE A 487 12.40 -14.64 6.24
N TYR A 488 11.30 -14.17 6.84
CA TYR A 488 10.07 -13.77 6.13
C TYR A 488 9.76 -12.28 6.22
N ALA A 489 9.20 -11.74 5.14
CA ALA A 489 8.42 -10.50 5.16
C ALA A 489 6.92 -10.85 5.24
N TYR A 490 6.31 -10.60 6.40
CA TYR A 490 4.87 -10.50 6.65
C TYR A 490 4.67 -9.50 7.80
N THR A 491 3.44 -9.25 8.27
CA THR A 491 3.09 -8.21 9.28
C THR A 491 3.99 -8.15 10.53
N GLU A 492 4.77 -9.19 10.80
CA GLU A 492 5.96 -9.20 11.65
C GLU A 492 7.12 -9.89 10.90
N THR A 493 8.33 -9.35 11.00
CA THR A 493 9.56 -9.96 10.46
C THR A 493 10.12 -10.96 11.47
N GLY A 494 10.47 -12.16 11.01
CA GLY A 494 10.93 -13.21 11.92
C GLY A 494 11.59 -14.39 11.21
N GLN A 495 12.22 -15.24 12.02
CA GLN A 495 12.78 -16.52 11.60
C GLN A 495 11.79 -17.64 11.88
N GLU A 496 11.59 -18.54 10.91
CA GLU A 496 10.81 -19.77 11.10
C GLU A 496 11.68 -20.97 10.73
N SER A 497 11.57 -22.06 11.50
CA SER A 497 12.16 -23.35 11.14
C SER A 497 11.16 -24.15 10.30
N ARG A 498 11.60 -24.66 9.15
CA ARG A 498 10.78 -25.46 8.23
C ARG A 498 11.47 -26.77 7.90
N VAL A 499 10.68 -27.82 7.75
CA VAL A 499 11.17 -29.11 7.24
C VAL A 499 11.24 -29.02 5.71
N LEU A 500 12.41 -29.31 5.15
CA LEU A 500 12.63 -29.37 3.71
C LEU A 500 12.58 -30.83 3.26
N ASP A 501 11.74 -31.12 2.25
CA ASP A 501 11.70 -32.42 1.60
C ASP A 501 13.02 -32.72 0.86
N PRO A 502 13.35 -34.00 0.61
CA PRO A 502 14.42 -34.36 -0.31
C PRO A 502 14.22 -33.72 -1.70
N PRO A 503 15.30 -33.41 -2.44
CA PRO A 503 15.16 -32.82 -3.78
C PRO A 503 14.41 -33.77 -4.72
N GLY A 504 13.47 -33.22 -5.50
CA GLY A 504 12.79 -33.99 -6.54
C GLY A 504 13.76 -34.51 -7.62
N PRO A 505 13.33 -35.41 -8.53
CA PRO A 505 14.23 -36.11 -9.45
C PRO A 505 15.16 -35.20 -10.28
N GLN A 506 14.68 -34.03 -10.69
CA GLN A 506 15.43 -33.03 -11.49
C GLN A 506 15.88 -31.81 -10.68
N GLU A 507 15.78 -31.87 -9.36
CA GLU A 507 16.20 -30.80 -8.46
C GLU A 507 17.52 -31.15 -7.77
N VAL A 508 18.18 -30.13 -7.26
CA VAL A 508 19.28 -30.28 -6.30
C VAL A 508 18.90 -29.54 -5.03
N GLN A 509 19.39 -30.05 -3.90
CA GLN A 509 19.30 -29.39 -2.62
C GLN A 509 20.60 -28.64 -2.39
N ILE A 510 20.50 -27.34 -2.13
CA ILE A 510 21.64 -26.42 -2.01
C ILE A 510 21.67 -25.88 -0.60
N SER A 511 22.83 -25.95 0.05
CA SER A 511 23.09 -25.16 1.25
C SER A 511 23.61 -23.79 0.84
N LEU A 512 22.83 -22.75 1.15
CA LEU A 512 23.15 -21.39 0.76
C LEU A 512 24.36 -20.89 1.56
N ARG A 513 25.18 -20.06 0.92
CA ARG A 513 26.42 -19.54 1.54
C ARG A 513 26.50 -18.03 1.48
N LYS A 514 26.20 -17.44 0.33
CA LYS A 514 26.28 -15.99 0.12
C LYS A 514 24.99 -15.53 -0.55
N ILE A 515 24.30 -14.58 0.08
CA ILE A 515 23.07 -13.97 -0.44
C ILE A 515 23.24 -12.46 -0.42
N ALA A 516 23.28 -11.83 -1.59
CA ALA A 516 23.33 -10.38 -1.69
C ALA A 516 21.90 -9.79 -1.65
N ILE A 517 21.75 -8.65 -0.98
CA ILE A 517 20.46 -7.97 -0.82
C ILE A 517 20.25 -7.03 -2.01
N CYS A 518 19.06 -7.12 -2.63
CA CYS A 518 18.65 -6.22 -3.70
C CYS A 518 17.70 -5.12 -3.18
N GLY A 519 17.61 -4.00 -3.92
CA GLY A 519 16.62 -2.96 -3.63
C GLY A 519 15.18 -3.47 -3.71
N SER A 520 14.91 -4.50 -4.52
CA SER A 520 13.61 -5.18 -4.57
C SER A 520 13.29 -5.93 -3.27
N ASP A 521 14.28 -6.58 -2.64
CA ASP A 521 14.09 -7.22 -1.33
C ASP A 521 13.79 -6.15 -0.27
N VAL A 522 14.51 -5.03 -0.29
CA VAL A 522 14.28 -3.88 0.61
C VAL A 522 12.86 -3.32 0.43
N HIS A 523 12.38 -3.20 -0.81
CA HIS A 523 11.01 -2.76 -1.08
C HIS A 523 9.95 -3.74 -0.52
N TYR A 524 10.15 -5.05 -0.67
CA TYR A 524 9.27 -6.03 -0.04
C TYR A 524 9.35 -6.00 1.48
N TYR A 525 10.54 -5.79 2.05
CA TYR A 525 10.76 -5.65 3.48
C TYR A 525 10.03 -4.42 4.07
N GLN A 526 10.15 -3.24 3.44
CA GLN A 526 9.58 -1.99 3.96
C GLN A 526 8.11 -1.78 3.60
N HIS A 527 7.67 -2.27 2.44
CA HIS A 527 6.38 -1.91 1.85
C HIS A 527 5.50 -3.11 1.51
N TYR A 528 5.95 -4.34 1.73
CA TYR A 528 5.24 -5.58 1.39
C TYR A 528 4.82 -5.64 -0.08
N ARG A 529 5.56 -4.94 -0.96
CA ARG A 529 5.32 -4.89 -2.40
C ARG A 529 6.53 -4.42 -3.17
N ASN A 530 6.57 -4.72 -4.46
CA ASN A 530 7.47 -4.11 -5.43
C ASN A 530 6.68 -3.69 -6.67
N GLY A 531 6.48 -2.37 -6.84
CA GLY A 531 5.50 -1.84 -7.79
C GLY A 531 4.09 -2.37 -7.47
N ASP A 532 3.41 -2.89 -8.50
CA ASP A 532 2.06 -3.48 -8.39
C ASP A 532 2.06 -4.93 -7.87
N ILE A 533 3.23 -5.47 -7.54
CA ILE A 533 3.40 -6.86 -7.10
C ILE A 533 3.35 -6.91 -5.57
N LEU A 534 2.17 -7.25 -5.03
CA LEU A 534 1.88 -7.27 -3.59
C LEU A 534 2.17 -8.65 -2.94
N VAL A 535 2.72 -8.64 -1.73
CA VAL A 535 2.82 -9.82 -0.87
C VAL A 535 1.43 -10.18 -0.34
N LYS A 536 1.03 -11.43 -0.55
CA LYS A 536 -0.29 -12.02 -0.24
C LYS A 536 -0.20 -13.17 0.77
N GLN A 537 1.01 -13.70 1.00
CA GLN A 537 1.35 -14.72 2.00
C GLN A 537 2.80 -14.47 2.47
N PRO A 538 3.25 -15.01 3.62
CA PRO A 538 4.65 -14.91 4.03
C PRO A 538 5.61 -15.23 2.88
N LEU A 539 6.54 -14.32 2.66
CA LEU A 539 7.52 -14.39 1.57
C LEU A 539 8.92 -14.38 2.16
N SER A 540 9.66 -15.48 1.99
CA SER A 540 11.10 -15.47 2.24
C SER A 540 11.79 -14.58 1.20
N LEU A 541 12.69 -13.70 1.66
CA LEU A 541 13.39 -12.74 0.82
C LEU A 541 14.72 -13.31 0.28
N GLY A 542 15.42 -12.54 -0.56
CA GLY A 542 16.69 -12.91 -1.16
C GLY A 542 16.54 -13.67 -2.48
N HIS A 543 17.30 -13.26 -3.49
CA HIS A 543 17.31 -13.90 -4.81
C HIS A 543 18.67 -13.86 -5.51
N GLU A 544 19.63 -13.12 -4.96
CA GLU A 544 20.98 -13.04 -5.51
C GLU A 544 21.91 -13.94 -4.70
N SER A 545 22.06 -15.20 -5.10
CA SER A 545 22.64 -16.20 -4.21
C SER A 545 23.53 -17.23 -4.86
N ALA A 546 24.49 -17.71 -4.06
CA ALA A 546 25.34 -18.85 -4.36
C ALA A 546 25.47 -19.78 -3.14
N GLY A 547 25.69 -21.05 -3.41
CA GLY A 547 25.77 -22.09 -2.39
C GLY A 547 26.50 -23.34 -2.87
N VAL A 548 26.41 -24.40 -2.06
CA VAL A 548 27.03 -25.70 -2.32
C VAL A 548 25.94 -26.76 -2.39
N ILE A 549 25.99 -27.62 -3.40
CA ILE A 549 25.05 -28.74 -3.55
C ILE A 549 25.32 -29.78 -2.47
N VAL A 550 24.27 -30.21 -1.79
CA VAL A 550 24.37 -31.12 -0.62
C VAL A 550 23.54 -32.38 -0.79
N ALA A 551 22.56 -32.36 -1.69
CA ALA A 551 21.91 -33.56 -2.23
C ALA A 551 21.47 -33.32 -3.68
N THR A 552 21.31 -34.41 -4.44
CA THR A 552 20.88 -34.37 -5.85
C THR A 552 19.70 -35.31 -6.07
N GLY A 553 18.74 -34.88 -6.88
CA GLY A 553 17.67 -35.75 -7.36
C GLY A 553 18.18 -36.91 -8.22
N SER A 554 17.37 -37.95 -8.33
CA SER A 554 17.71 -39.21 -9.02
C SER A 554 18.03 -39.05 -10.50
N ASP A 555 17.62 -37.97 -11.16
CA ASP A 555 17.76 -37.73 -12.61
C ASP A 555 18.82 -36.67 -12.93
N VAL A 556 19.42 -36.06 -11.91
CA VAL A 556 20.52 -35.10 -12.09
C VAL A 556 21.80 -35.84 -12.49
N ARG A 557 22.45 -35.39 -13.58
CA ARG A 557 23.66 -36.04 -14.14
C ARG A 557 24.85 -35.11 -14.31
N PHE A 558 24.63 -33.79 -14.31
CA PHE A 558 25.63 -32.77 -14.66
C PHE A 558 26.08 -31.90 -13.48
N LEU A 559 25.54 -32.17 -12.29
CA LEU A 559 25.90 -31.55 -11.02
C LEU A 559 26.06 -32.65 -9.97
N ALA A 560 26.97 -32.45 -9.02
CA ALA A 560 27.25 -33.38 -7.94
C ALA A 560 27.26 -32.68 -6.58
N VAL A 561 27.09 -33.45 -5.51
CA VAL A 561 27.30 -32.98 -4.13
C VAL A 561 28.72 -32.41 -4.00
N GLY A 562 28.83 -31.24 -3.35
CA GLY A 562 30.07 -30.47 -3.22
C GLY A 562 30.26 -29.40 -4.30
N ASP A 563 29.51 -29.43 -5.40
CA ASP A 563 29.62 -28.39 -6.43
C ASP A 563 29.16 -27.03 -5.90
N ARG A 564 29.97 -26.00 -6.16
CA ARG A 564 29.61 -24.60 -5.90
C ARG A 564 28.77 -24.08 -7.06
N VAL A 565 27.62 -23.49 -6.77
CA VAL A 565 26.68 -23.03 -7.80
C VAL A 565 26.18 -21.61 -7.54
N ALA A 566 26.00 -20.84 -8.61
CA ALA A 566 25.15 -19.64 -8.63
C ALA A 566 23.74 -20.03 -9.06
N LEU A 567 22.72 -19.42 -8.44
CA LEU A 567 21.34 -19.82 -8.63
C LEU A 567 20.59 -18.85 -9.55
N GLU A 568 20.06 -19.36 -10.66
CA GLU A 568 19.13 -18.63 -11.51
C GLU A 568 17.70 -18.77 -11.00
N VAL A 569 17.28 -17.80 -10.19
CA VAL A 569 16.06 -17.92 -9.39
C VAL A 569 14.73 -17.74 -10.15
N GLY A 570 14.80 -17.45 -11.45
CA GLY A 570 13.63 -17.35 -12.32
C GLY A 570 13.28 -18.69 -12.92
N ILE A 571 12.20 -19.30 -12.45
CA ILE A 571 11.69 -20.61 -12.86
C ILE A 571 10.56 -20.40 -13.89
N PRO A 572 10.84 -20.53 -15.20
CA PRO A 572 9.81 -20.44 -16.22
C PRO A 572 9.02 -21.75 -16.34
N CYS A 573 7.90 -21.74 -17.06
CA CYS A 573 7.15 -22.97 -17.39
C CYS A 573 7.83 -23.87 -18.44
N ALA A 574 8.91 -23.39 -19.07
CA ALA A 574 9.72 -24.09 -20.09
C ALA A 574 8.99 -24.59 -21.36
N ASN A 575 7.69 -24.34 -21.52
CA ASN A 575 6.90 -24.89 -22.64
C ASN A 575 6.12 -23.83 -23.44
N CYS A 576 6.05 -22.59 -22.98
CA CYS A 576 5.31 -21.54 -23.67
C CYS A 576 6.12 -20.92 -24.81
N ARG A 577 5.44 -20.23 -25.72
CA ARG A 577 6.06 -19.53 -26.86
C ARG A 577 7.27 -18.67 -26.46
N ARG A 578 7.18 -17.92 -25.36
CA ARG A 578 8.29 -17.08 -24.89
C ARG A 578 9.49 -17.89 -24.42
N CYS A 579 9.27 -19.04 -23.80
CA CYS A 579 10.37 -19.93 -23.41
C CYS A 579 11.08 -20.49 -24.65
N ASN A 580 10.30 -20.95 -25.63
CA ASN A 580 10.84 -21.51 -26.88
C ASN A 580 11.57 -20.47 -27.75
N GLU A 581 11.20 -19.18 -27.62
CA GLU A 581 11.90 -18.05 -28.25
C GLU A 581 13.18 -17.62 -27.51
N GLY A 582 13.59 -18.31 -26.43
CA GLY A 582 14.72 -17.91 -25.59
C GLY A 582 14.45 -16.67 -24.72
N ARG A 583 13.19 -16.23 -24.62
CA ARG A 583 12.72 -15.07 -23.84
C ARG A 583 11.93 -15.49 -22.61
N TYR A 584 12.41 -16.51 -21.92
CA TYR A 584 11.70 -17.10 -20.78
C TYR A 584 11.54 -16.13 -19.60
N ASN A 585 12.36 -15.08 -19.51
CA ASN A 585 12.27 -14.02 -18.49
C ASN A 585 10.91 -13.31 -18.43
N ILE A 586 10.19 -13.27 -19.55
CA ILE A 586 8.84 -12.70 -19.68
C ILE A 586 7.76 -13.77 -19.82
N CYS A 587 8.04 -15.00 -19.37
CA CYS A 587 7.04 -16.04 -19.26
C CYS A 587 5.89 -15.59 -18.32
N SER A 588 4.65 -15.82 -18.74
CA SER A 588 3.45 -15.47 -17.96
C SER A 588 3.31 -16.32 -16.69
N ALA A 589 3.80 -17.56 -16.72
CA ALA A 589 3.83 -18.49 -15.60
C ALA A 589 5.14 -18.45 -14.80
N MET A 590 5.95 -17.39 -14.98
CA MET A 590 7.23 -17.22 -14.27
C MET A 590 7.05 -17.21 -12.75
N GLN A 591 7.68 -18.16 -12.07
CA GLN A 591 7.90 -18.14 -10.64
C GLN A 591 9.31 -17.61 -10.37
N PHE A 592 9.45 -16.58 -9.54
CA PHE A 592 10.75 -15.96 -9.28
C PHE A 592 10.94 -15.85 -7.78
N ARG A 593 12.00 -16.46 -7.24
CA ARG A 593 12.23 -16.47 -5.79
C ARG A 593 12.36 -15.03 -5.25
N SER A 594 11.85 -14.78 -4.04
CA SER A 594 11.72 -13.42 -3.48
C SER A 594 10.87 -12.47 -4.34
N SER A 595 9.90 -13.01 -5.06
CA SER A 595 8.93 -12.19 -5.81
C SER A 595 7.51 -12.65 -5.56
N ALA A 596 6.67 -11.70 -5.19
CA ALA A 596 5.24 -11.94 -4.98
C ALA A 596 4.43 -12.04 -6.29
N LYS A 597 5.12 -12.10 -7.46
CA LYS A 597 4.51 -12.08 -8.81
C LYS A 597 3.62 -13.29 -9.07
N SER A 598 4.04 -14.46 -8.57
CA SER A 598 3.28 -15.71 -8.68
C SER A 598 2.50 -15.94 -7.39
N PHE A 599 1.37 -16.66 -7.48
CA PHE A 599 0.65 -17.14 -6.31
C PHE A 599 0.39 -18.65 -6.47
N PRO A 600 0.82 -19.50 -5.51
CA PRO A 600 1.59 -19.18 -4.30
C PRO A 600 2.94 -18.52 -4.62
N HIS A 601 3.45 -17.69 -3.70
CA HIS A 601 4.72 -16.98 -3.91
C HIS A 601 5.91 -17.94 -3.88
N ALA A 602 6.80 -17.79 -4.85
CA ALA A 602 8.09 -18.46 -4.85
C ALA A 602 8.98 -17.91 -3.74
N GLN A 603 9.30 -18.75 -2.76
CA GLN A 603 10.08 -18.39 -1.59
C GLN A 603 11.54 -18.08 -1.98
N GLY A 604 12.09 -17.03 -1.38
CA GLY A 604 13.44 -16.51 -1.55
C GLY A 604 14.56 -17.44 -1.11
N THR A 605 15.77 -16.91 -1.05
CA THR A 605 17.02 -17.64 -0.78
C THR A 605 17.70 -17.24 0.53
N LEU A 606 17.14 -16.31 1.32
CA LEU A 606 17.53 -16.07 2.72
C LEU A 606 17.01 -17.21 3.62
N GLN A 607 17.53 -18.40 3.35
CA GLN A 607 17.25 -19.67 4.00
C GLN A 607 18.56 -20.46 4.04
N GLU A 608 18.77 -21.29 5.06
CA GLU A 608 19.97 -22.14 5.17
C GLU A 608 20.08 -23.15 4.03
N CYS A 609 18.95 -23.71 3.60
CA CYS A 609 18.89 -24.71 2.54
C CYS A 609 17.62 -24.57 1.69
N ILE A 610 17.71 -24.89 0.39
CA ILE A 610 16.56 -24.95 -0.52
C ILE A 610 16.70 -26.10 -1.52
N ASN A 611 15.57 -26.60 -2.04
CA ASN A 611 15.55 -27.36 -3.29
C ASN A 611 15.36 -26.42 -4.48
N HIS A 612 16.06 -26.65 -5.58
CA HIS A 612 15.94 -25.84 -6.80
C HIS A 612 16.19 -26.67 -8.06
N PRO A 613 15.56 -26.35 -9.22
CA PRO A 613 15.79 -27.09 -10.45
C PRO A 613 17.27 -27.10 -10.83
N ALA A 614 17.81 -28.29 -11.09
CA ALA A 614 19.22 -28.48 -11.39
C ALA A 614 19.65 -27.67 -12.64
N ALA A 615 18.75 -27.55 -13.62
CA ALA A 615 19.00 -26.82 -14.87
C ALA A 615 19.18 -25.30 -14.68
N LEU A 616 18.77 -24.76 -13.51
CA LEU A 616 18.92 -23.36 -13.15
C LEU A 616 20.04 -23.13 -12.11
N CYS A 617 20.80 -24.18 -11.78
CA CYS A 617 21.97 -24.11 -10.92
C CYS A 617 23.24 -24.14 -11.78
N HIS A 618 23.98 -23.04 -11.80
CA HIS A 618 25.13 -22.85 -12.68
C HIS A 618 26.42 -23.08 -11.89
N LYS A 619 27.16 -24.15 -12.24
CA LYS A 619 28.42 -24.50 -11.58
C LYS A 619 29.44 -23.37 -11.72
N LEU A 620 29.94 -22.91 -10.59
CA LEU A 620 31.01 -21.91 -10.52
C LEU A 620 32.35 -22.56 -10.86
N ARG A 621 33.18 -21.80 -11.56
CA ARG A 621 34.59 -22.17 -11.76
C ARG A 621 35.36 -22.08 -10.45
N ASP A 622 36.51 -22.75 -10.38
CA ASP A 622 37.35 -22.75 -9.17
C ASP A 622 37.86 -21.35 -8.81
N ASP A 623 38.10 -20.51 -9.81
CA ASP A 623 38.57 -19.12 -9.71
C ASP A 623 37.45 -18.11 -9.38
N VAL A 624 36.19 -18.52 -9.34
CA VAL A 624 35.05 -17.66 -8.99
C VAL A 624 34.56 -18.02 -7.58
N SER A 625 34.68 -17.08 -6.64
CA SER A 625 34.22 -17.27 -5.27
C SER A 625 32.70 -17.31 -5.17
N LEU A 626 32.16 -17.84 -4.07
CA LEU A 626 30.71 -17.82 -3.80
C LEU A 626 30.15 -16.40 -3.69
N GLU A 627 30.94 -15.44 -3.20
CA GLU A 627 30.56 -14.03 -3.18
C GLU A 627 30.34 -13.49 -4.60
N MET A 628 31.26 -13.81 -5.51
CA MET A 628 31.11 -13.45 -6.93
C MET A 628 29.96 -14.23 -7.57
N GLY A 629 29.75 -15.48 -7.16
CA GLY A 629 28.59 -16.28 -7.56
C GLY A 629 27.26 -15.61 -7.23
N ALA A 630 27.12 -15.01 -6.05
CA ALA A 630 25.92 -14.25 -5.67
C ALA A 630 25.72 -13.01 -6.56
N LEU A 631 26.81 -12.37 -7.01
CA LEU A 631 26.76 -11.24 -7.96
C LEU A 631 26.40 -11.64 -9.39
N VAL A 632 26.35 -12.93 -9.74
CA VAL A 632 25.95 -13.37 -11.10
C VAL A 632 24.51 -12.94 -11.42
N GLU A 633 23.61 -12.95 -10.44
CA GLU A 633 22.22 -12.49 -10.63
C GLU A 633 22.14 -11.02 -11.06
N PRO A 634 22.68 -10.06 -10.29
CA PRO A 634 22.57 -8.65 -10.68
C PRO A 634 23.45 -8.33 -11.90
N LEU A 635 24.56 -9.05 -12.11
CA LEU A 635 25.36 -8.93 -13.33
C LEU A 635 24.58 -9.40 -14.56
N SER A 636 23.75 -10.43 -14.42
CA SER A 636 22.89 -10.94 -15.49
C SER A 636 21.87 -9.91 -15.98
N VAL A 637 21.37 -9.04 -15.09
CA VAL A 637 20.57 -7.87 -15.48
C VAL A 637 21.36 -6.96 -16.43
N GLY A 638 22.63 -6.68 -16.11
CA GLY A 638 23.53 -5.90 -16.95
C GLY A 638 23.79 -6.54 -18.31
N ILE A 639 24.06 -7.84 -18.34
CA ILE A 639 24.26 -8.61 -19.59
C ILE A 639 23.01 -8.55 -20.46
N HIS A 640 21.83 -8.76 -19.87
CA HIS A 640 20.58 -8.71 -20.60
C HIS A 640 20.30 -7.30 -21.15
N ALA A 641 20.57 -6.25 -20.35
CA ALA A 641 20.42 -4.87 -20.78
C ALA A 641 21.33 -4.54 -21.98
N VAL A 642 22.61 -4.92 -21.92
CA VAL A 642 23.57 -4.67 -23.01
C VAL A 642 23.18 -5.44 -24.27
N ARG A 643 22.81 -6.73 -24.16
CA ARG A 643 22.29 -7.50 -25.31
C ARG A 643 21.04 -6.87 -25.92
N ARG A 644 20.16 -6.30 -25.09
CA ARG A 644 18.95 -5.58 -25.53
C ARG A 644 19.25 -4.23 -26.19
N ALA A 645 20.32 -3.56 -25.79
CA ALA A 645 20.80 -2.33 -26.42
C ALA A 645 21.40 -2.59 -27.82
N GLY A 646 21.95 -3.79 -28.05
CA GLY A 646 22.64 -4.16 -29.29
C GLY A 646 24.15 -4.12 -29.11
N SER A 647 24.91 -3.95 -30.19
CA SER A 647 26.37 -3.85 -30.09
C SER A 647 26.77 -2.55 -29.39
N VAL A 648 27.59 -2.68 -28.34
CA VAL A 648 28.23 -1.55 -27.65
C VAL A 648 29.70 -1.39 -28.04
N GLN A 649 30.21 -2.23 -28.95
CA GLN A 649 31.60 -2.16 -29.40
C GLN A 649 31.92 -0.79 -30.01
N GLY A 650 32.93 -0.11 -29.48
CA GLY A 650 33.34 1.21 -29.94
C GLY A 650 32.40 2.36 -29.55
N ALA A 651 31.30 2.07 -28.84
CA ALA A 651 30.26 3.02 -28.51
C ALA A 651 30.63 3.93 -27.32
N THR A 652 30.02 5.12 -27.28
CA THR A 652 30.04 6.02 -26.12
C THR A 652 28.74 5.85 -25.35
N ILE A 653 28.85 5.35 -24.12
CA ILE A 653 27.73 4.92 -23.28
C ILE A 653 27.55 5.88 -22.11
N LEU A 654 26.29 6.17 -21.77
CA LEU A 654 25.93 6.85 -20.54
C LEU A 654 25.16 5.91 -19.62
N ILE A 655 25.56 5.86 -18.35
CA ILE A 655 24.85 5.18 -17.28
C ILE A 655 24.28 6.25 -16.32
N LEU A 656 22.97 6.28 -16.14
CA LEU A 656 22.31 7.15 -15.17
C LEU A 656 21.95 6.35 -13.92
N GLY A 657 22.62 6.67 -12.81
CA GLY A 657 22.59 5.97 -11.53
C GLY A 657 23.88 5.16 -11.31
N ALA A 658 24.63 5.48 -10.26
CA ALA A 658 25.85 4.80 -9.83
C ALA A 658 25.60 3.86 -8.63
N GLY A 659 24.40 3.29 -8.51
CA GLY A 659 24.12 2.18 -7.62
C GLY A 659 24.66 0.84 -8.16
N ALA A 660 24.44 -0.25 -7.43
CA ALA A 660 24.98 -1.58 -7.79
C ALA A 660 24.62 -2.00 -9.23
N VAL A 661 23.37 -1.83 -9.66
CA VAL A 661 22.93 -2.16 -11.03
C VAL A 661 23.67 -1.31 -12.07
N GLY A 662 23.77 0.00 -11.85
CA GLY A 662 24.47 0.91 -12.76
C GLY A 662 25.95 0.57 -12.91
N LEU A 663 26.62 0.26 -11.79
CA LEU A 663 28.02 -0.19 -11.80
C LEU A 663 28.18 -1.51 -12.58
N LEU A 664 27.29 -2.48 -12.37
CA LEU A 664 27.34 -3.76 -13.09
C LEU A 664 27.03 -3.61 -14.59
N VAL A 665 26.07 -2.77 -14.97
CA VAL A 665 25.82 -2.44 -16.39
C VAL A 665 27.05 -1.77 -17.00
N SER A 666 27.66 -0.81 -16.29
CA SER A 666 28.88 -0.12 -16.69
C SER A 666 30.02 -1.11 -16.94
N ALA A 667 30.20 -2.08 -16.03
CA ALA A 667 31.17 -3.17 -16.18
C ALA A 667 30.93 -3.99 -17.45
N VAL A 668 29.68 -4.42 -17.69
CA VAL A 668 29.34 -5.20 -18.88
C VAL A 668 29.57 -4.40 -20.16
N CYS A 669 29.18 -3.13 -20.21
CA CYS A 669 29.44 -2.25 -21.36
C CYS A 669 30.94 -2.18 -21.68
N ARG A 670 31.77 -1.93 -20.67
CA ARG A 670 33.22 -1.85 -20.81
C ARG A 670 33.81 -3.17 -21.30
N MET A 671 33.47 -4.28 -20.64
CA MET A 671 33.98 -5.61 -20.99
C MET A 671 33.43 -6.14 -22.32
N SER A 672 32.37 -5.52 -22.86
CA SER A 672 31.82 -5.76 -24.20
C SER A 672 32.40 -4.81 -25.26
N GLY A 673 33.44 -4.04 -24.91
CA GLY A 673 34.20 -3.23 -25.86
C GLY A 673 33.67 -1.82 -26.10
N ALA A 674 32.85 -1.27 -25.20
CA ALA A 674 32.53 0.16 -25.23
C ALA A 674 33.81 1.01 -25.22
N LYS A 675 33.87 2.01 -26.10
CA LYS A 675 35.04 2.91 -26.19
C LYS A 675 35.12 3.81 -24.96
N THR A 676 33.97 4.24 -24.46
CA THR A 676 33.88 5.16 -23.33
C THR A 676 32.58 4.93 -22.59
N VAL A 677 32.67 4.76 -21.27
CA VAL A 677 31.52 4.68 -20.37
C VAL A 677 31.54 5.86 -19.40
N VAL A 678 30.52 6.70 -19.47
CA VAL A 678 30.27 7.81 -18.54
C VAL A 678 29.19 7.38 -17.57
N ILE A 679 29.44 7.48 -16.27
CA ILE A 679 28.44 7.19 -15.24
C ILE A 679 28.06 8.45 -14.47
N SER A 680 26.79 8.59 -14.12
CA SER A 680 26.31 9.79 -13.45
C SER A 680 25.38 9.46 -12.30
N ASP A 681 25.52 10.18 -11.19
CA ASP A 681 24.66 10.06 -10.01
C ASP A 681 24.61 11.44 -9.31
N VAL A 682 23.67 11.63 -8.40
CA VAL A 682 23.65 12.82 -7.53
C VAL A 682 24.65 12.70 -6.38
N ASP A 683 25.10 11.48 -6.08
CA ASP A 683 26.04 11.16 -5.01
C ASP A 683 27.49 11.14 -5.53
N ALA A 684 28.30 12.09 -5.06
CA ALA A 684 29.70 12.22 -5.46
C ALA A 684 30.51 10.96 -5.10
N GLY A 685 30.33 10.41 -3.90
CA GLY A 685 31.07 9.23 -3.43
C GLY A 685 30.84 8.01 -4.32
N ARG A 686 29.61 7.81 -4.83
CA ARG A 686 29.31 6.74 -5.80
C ARG A 686 29.95 6.98 -7.16
N THR A 687 29.93 8.22 -7.67
CA THR A 687 30.57 8.55 -8.95
C THR A 687 32.09 8.47 -8.91
N GLU A 688 32.71 8.82 -7.77
CA GLU A 688 34.14 8.70 -7.53
C GLU A 688 34.55 7.23 -7.41
N PHE A 689 33.78 6.44 -6.64
CA PHE A 689 33.96 4.99 -6.54
C PHE A 689 33.97 4.33 -7.92
N ALA A 690 33.03 4.69 -8.79
CA ALA A 690 32.91 4.09 -10.11
C ALA A 690 34.17 4.27 -10.98
N VAL A 691 34.81 5.44 -10.92
CA VAL A 691 36.06 5.69 -11.66
C VAL A 691 37.25 5.05 -10.95
N ALA A 692 37.36 5.24 -9.63
CA ALA A 692 38.45 4.69 -8.82
C ALA A 692 38.56 3.17 -8.90
N LYS A 693 37.42 2.48 -9.00
CA LYS A 693 37.30 1.02 -9.12
C LYS A 693 37.14 0.52 -10.57
N ARG A 694 37.35 1.41 -11.55
CA ARG A 694 37.37 1.12 -13.00
C ARG A 694 36.05 0.58 -13.57
N PHE A 695 34.92 0.88 -12.93
CA PHE A 695 33.60 0.61 -13.50
C PHE A 695 33.29 1.56 -14.66
N ALA A 696 33.75 2.81 -14.60
CA ALA A 696 33.54 3.83 -15.64
C ALA A 696 34.84 4.58 -15.99
N ASP A 697 34.93 5.10 -17.21
CA ASP A 697 36.06 5.93 -17.66
C ASP A 697 35.99 7.34 -17.07
N ARG A 698 34.76 7.84 -16.95
CA ARG A 698 34.45 9.18 -16.44
C ARG A 698 33.18 9.13 -15.63
N SER A 699 33.05 10.08 -14.72
CA SER A 699 31.82 10.27 -13.99
C SER A 699 31.39 11.73 -13.96
N PHE A 700 30.11 11.94 -13.66
CA PHE A 700 29.51 13.26 -13.55
C PHE A 700 28.52 13.32 -12.39
N VAL A 701 28.69 14.28 -11.50
CA VAL A 701 27.76 14.52 -10.39
C VAL A 701 26.59 15.38 -10.86
N MET A 702 25.39 14.81 -10.91
CA MET A 702 24.18 15.50 -11.36
C MET A 702 23.73 16.57 -10.35
N PRO A 703 23.45 17.80 -10.79
CA PRO A 703 22.90 18.81 -9.91
C PRO A 703 21.48 18.43 -9.48
N MET A 704 21.23 18.38 -8.17
CA MET A 704 19.88 18.19 -7.65
C MET A 704 19.04 19.45 -7.86
N ARG A 705 18.10 19.40 -8.81
CA ARG A 705 17.12 20.46 -9.08
C ARG A 705 15.71 19.89 -8.91
N ARG A 706 14.88 20.54 -8.08
CA ARG A 706 13.47 20.15 -7.89
C ARG A 706 12.61 20.83 -8.95
N SER A 707 11.71 20.08 -9.56
CA SER A 707 10.69 20.64 -10.45
C SER A 707 9.41 20.97 -9.68
N VAL A 708 8.71 22.02 -10.11
CA VAL A 708 7.39 22.42 -9.60
C VAL A 708 6.25 22.08 -10.57
N ASN A 709 6.56 21.78 -11.84
CA ASN A 709 5.59 21.39 -12.87
C ASN A 709 6.25 20.59 -14.01
N ALA A 710 5.48 20.20 -15.02
CA ALA A 710 5.99 19.41 -16.15
C ALA A 710 6.98 20.19 -17.04
N ASP A 711 6.70 21.44 -17.38
CA ASP A 711 7.53 22.24 -18.29
C ASP A 711 8.93 22.51 -17.71
N VAL A 712 8.99 22.85 -16.42
CA VAL A 712 10.25 23.03 -15.69
C VAL A 712 11.03 21.72 -15.63
N SER A 713 10.35 20.57 -15.47
CA SER A 713 11.00 19.25 -15.48
C SER A 713 11.67 18.97 -16.83
N ILE A 714 10.98 19.27 -17.94
CA ILE A 714 11.53 19.11 -19.28
C ILE A 714 12.71 20.05 -19.52
N GLN A 715 12.66 21.29 -19.04
CA GLN A 715 13.79 22.21 -19.17
C GLN A 715 15.01 21.74 -18.36
N ILE A 716 14.81 21.31 -17.11
CA ILE A 716 15.88 20.70 -16.29
C ILE A 716 16.48 19.50 -17.01
N ALA A 717 15.65 18.65 -17.62
CA ALA A 717 16.11 17.48 -18.34
C ALA A 717 17.01 17.83 -19.55
N LYS A 718 16.67 18.89 -20.30
CA LYS A 718 17.48 19.42 -21.41
C LYS A 718 18.81 20.00 -20.93
N ASP A 719 18.78 20.76 -19.85
CA ASP A 719 19.99 21.34 -19.25
C ASP A 719 20.96 20.23 -18.80
N ASN A 720 20.43 19.24 -18.08
CA ASN A 720 21.21 18.08 -17.62
C ASN A 720 21.79 17.28 -18.80
N ALA A 721 21.01 17.07 -19.85
CA ALA A 721 21.49 16.40 -21.06
C ALA A 721 22.62 17.19 -21.74
N SER A 722 22.51 18.52 -21.78
CA SER A 722 23.55 19.39 -22.35
C SER A 722 24.85 19.31 -21.55
N LEU A 723 24.76 19.28 -20.22
CA LEU A 723 25.92 19.08 -19.33
C LEU A 723 26.57 17.72 -19.57
N LEU A 724 25.79 16.64 -19.66
CA LEU A 724 26.32 15.30 -19.95
C LEU A 724 26.97 15.22 -21.33
N CYS A 725 26.35 15.78 -22.36
CA CYS A 725 26.94 15.84 -23.71
C CYS A 725 28.26 16.63 -23.73
N SER A 726 28.43 17.64 -22.86
CA SER A 726 29.71 18.33 -22.72
C SER A 726 30.82 17.43 -22.17
N VAL A 727 30.49 16.51 -21.26
CA VAL A 727 31.43 15.49 -20.75
C VAL A 727 31.81 14.50 -21.85
N ALA A 728 30.84 14.04 -22.64
CA ALA A 728 31.11 13.13 -23.77
C ALA A 728 32.01 13.79 -24.83
N SER A 729 31.83 15.10 -25.06
CA SER A 729 32.63 15.86 -26.02
C SER A 729 34.12 15.95 -25.64
N LEU A 730 34.46 15.80 -24.36
CA LEU A 730 35.85 15.72 -23.89
C LEU A 730 36.56 14.44 -24.35
N VAL A 731 35.82 13.44 -24.84
CA VAL A 731 36.34 12.14 -25.26
C VAL A 731 36.30 11.95 -26.78
N GLY A 732 35.64 12.88 -27.49
CA GLY A 732 35.64 12.98 -28.94
C GLY A 732 34.41 13.70 -29.47
N PRO A 733 34.38 14.04 -30.77
CA PRO A 733 33.20 14.58 -31.41
C PRO A 733 32.00 13.64 -31.23
N THR A 734 30.89 14.18 -30.74
CA THR A 734 29.69 13.39 -30.46
C THR A 734 28.41 14.21 -30.67
N GLN A 735 27.34 13.53 -31.08
CA GLN A 735 25.98 14.08 -31.17
C GLN A 735 25.10 13.65 -29.98
N GLY A 736 25.72 13.11 -28.93
CA GLY A 736 25.06 12.46 -27.80
C GLY A 736 25.54 11.01 -27.63
N TYR A 737 24.99 10.30 -26.66
CA TYR A 737 25.40 8.92 -26.36
C TYR A 737 24.75 7.91 -27.30
N ASP A 738 25.50 6.90 -27.72
CA ASP A 738 25.02 5.80 -28.58
C ASP A 738 23.89 5.01 -27.92
N ALA A 739 24.08 4.72 -26.63
CA ALA A 739 23.05 4.17 -25.77
C ALA A 739 23.15 4.77 -24.37
N VAL A 740 22.00 4.96 -23.74
CA VAL A 740 21.87 5.44 -22.37
C VAL A 740 21.17 4.36 -21.54
N PHE A 741 21.74 3.97 -20.41
CA PHE A 741 21.17 3.00 -19.48
C PHE A 741 20.66 3.72 -18.23
N GLU A 742 19.34 3.79 -18.09
CA GLU A 742 18.66 4.40 -16.95
C GLU A 742 18.50 3.34 -15.84
N CYS A 743 19.25 3.51 -14.76
CA CYS A 743 19.39 2.56 -13.66
C CYS A 743 18.91 3.13 -12.31
N SER A 744 18.33 4.33 -12.29
CA SER A 744 17.86 4.99 -11.07
C SER A 744 16.36 4.84 -10.82
N GLY A 745 15.55 4.71 -11.89
CA GLY A 745 14.09 4.74 -11.81
C GLY A 745 13.52 6.14 -11.55
N VAL A 746 14.35 7.18 -11.54
CA VAL A 746 13.91 8.55 -11.29
C VAL A 746 13.38 9.17 -12.59
N PRO A 747 12.16 9.72 -12.63
CA PRO A 747 11.57 10.25 -13.86
C PRO A 747 12.41 11.32 -14.57
N ALA A 748 13.05 12.20 -13.82
CA ALA A 748 13.94 13.21 -14.38
C ALA A 748 15.14 12.60 -15.12
N CYS A 749 15.69 11.48 -14.62
CA CYS A 749 16.78 10.77 -15.29
C CYS A 749 16.33 10.17 -16.62
N LEU A 750 15.12 9.59 -16.68
CA LEU A 750 14.58 9.07 -17.93
C LEU A 750 14.30 10.18 -18.97
N GLN A 751 13.81 11.33 -18.53
CA GLN A 751 13.66 12.52 -19.40
C GLN A 751 15.01 13.01 -19.92
N THR A 752 16.02 13.10 -19.06
CA THR A 752 17.40 13.46 -19.44
C THR A 752 17.99 12.43 -20.41
N ALA A 753 17.76 11.14 -20.18
CA ALA A 753 18.25 10.07 -21.05
C ALA A 753 17.78 10.26 -22.50
N ILE A 754 16.51 10.61 -22.69
CA ILE A 754 15.95 10.87 -24.02
C ILE A 754 16.73 11.99 -24.71
N PHE A 755 16.94 13.13 -24.06
CA PHE A 755 17.66 14.26 -24.65
C PHE A 755 19.16 14.01 -24.84
N ALA A 756 19.79 13.22 -23.97
CA ALA A 756 21.23 12.93 -24.03
C ALA A 756 21.60 11.87 -25.09
N THR A 757 20.64 11.02 -25.48
CA THR A 757 20.85 9.98 -26.50
C THR A 757 20.98 10.60 -27.89
N ARG A 758 21.92 10.16 -28.72
CA ARG A 758 22.04 10.63 -30.10
C ARG A 758 20.84 10.21 -30.97
N PRO A 759 20.58 10.86 -32.12
CA PRO A 759 19.63 10.34 -33.10
C PRO A 759 19.93 8.89 -33.51
N GLY A 760 18.88 8.06 -33.61
CA GLY A 760 18.97 6.62 -33.87
C GLY A 760 19.60 5.79 -32.74
N GLY A 761 19.82 6.39 -31.56
CA GLY A 761 20.34 5.71 -30.37
C GLY A 761 19.24 5.06 -29.53
N ARG A 762 19.63 4.48 -28.40
CA ARG A 762 18.69 3.74 -27.52
C ARG A 762 18.76 4.16 -26.06
N VAL A 763 17.61 4.25 -25.42
CA VAL A 763 17.48 4.35 -23.96
C VAL A 763 17.03 3.01 -23.41
N MET A 764 17.82 2.43 -22.52
CA MET A 764 17.51 1.21 -21.80
C MET A 764 16.90 1.57 -20.45
N ILE A 765 15.66 1.13 -20.21
CA ILE A 765 14.92 1.38 -18.97
C ILE A 765 15.09 0.17 -18.07
N ILE A 766 15.94 0.29 -17.05
CA ILE A 766 16.27 -0.78 -16.10
C ILE A 766 15.78 -0.42 -14.70
N GLY A 767 15.97 0.84 -14.30
CA GLY A 767 15.52 1.36 -13.01
C GLY A 767 13.99 1.27 -12.88
N MET A 768 13.54 0.73 -11.75
CA MET A 768 12.11 0.64 -11.44
C MET A 768 11.69 1.86 -10.63
N GLY A 769 10.95 2.76 -11.28
CA GLY A 769 10.42 3.99 -10.69
C GLY A 769 8.95 3.91 -10.33
N THR A 770 8.25 5.04 -10.47
CA THR A 770 6.79 5.09 -10.40
C THR A 770 6.16 4.38 -11.61
N PRO A 771 4.97 3.77 -11.45
CA PRO A 771 4.30 3.03 -12.53
C PRO A 771 3.90 3.92 -13.73
N THR A 772 3.75 5.22 -13.49
CA THR A 772 3.46 6.22 -14.53
C THR A 772 4.47 7.35 -14.47
N GLN A 773 4.95 7.79 -15.64
CA GLN A 773 5.91 8.88 -15.78
C GLN A 773 5.58 9.75 -17.00
N THR A 774 5.79 11.07 -16.90
CA THR A 774 5.65 12.01 -18.02
C THR A 774 6.95 12.03 -18.82
N LEU A 775 6.88 11.76 -20.13
CA LEU A 775 8.05 11.64 -21.01
C LEU A 775 7.97 12.60 -22.21
N PRO A 776 9.10 13.18 -22.66
CA PRO A 776 9.18 13.99 -23.88
C PRO A 776 9.17 13.11 -25.14
N ILE A 777 8.05 12.42 -25.41
CA ILE A 777 7.93 11.46 -26.51
C ILE A 777 8.24 12.09 -27.88
N SER A 778 7.82 13.34 -28.11
CA SER A 778 8.13 14.06 -29.36
C SER A 778 9.65 14.17 -29.60
N ALA A 779 10.44 14.42 -28.55
CA ALA A 779 11.90 14.51 -28.67
C ALA A 779 12.57 13.15 -28.96
N ALA A 780 11.96 12.04 -28.54
CA ALA A 780 12.43 10.70 -28.90
C ALA A 780 12.04 10.36 -30.35
N ALA A 781 10.76 10.55 -30.70
CA ALA A 781 10.21 10.19 -32.00
C ALA A 781 10.87 10.95 -33.16
N LEU A 782 11.06 12.26 -33.03
CA LEU A 782 11.67 13.10 -34.08
C LEU A 782 13.15 12.78 -34.36
N ARG A 783 13.81 12.00 -33.50
CA ARG A 783 15.21 11.59 -33.63
C ARG A 783 15.39 10.08 -33.68
N GLU A 784 14.29 9.32 -33.81
CA GLU A 784 14.28 7.86 -33.82
C GLU A 784 15.03 7.25 -32.63
N VAL A 785 14.81 7.79 -31.42
CA VAL A 785 15.40 7.22 -30.19
C VAL A 785 14.50 6.11 -29.66
N ASP A 786 15.02 4.88 -29.63
CA ASP A 786 14.28 3.72 -29.10
C ASP A 786 14.22 3.76 -27.57
N LEU A 787 13.04 3.56 -26.99
CA LEU A 787 12.85 3.37 -25.55
C LEU A 787 12.62 1.89 -25.25
N CYS A 788 13.61 1.23 -24.66
CA CYS A 788 13.63 -0.23 -24.51
C CYS A 788 13.58 -0.65 -23.04
N GLY A 789 12.49 -1.30 -22.65
CA GLY A 789 12.40 -1.94 -21.33
C GLY A 789 13.32 -3.16 -21.17
N VAL A 790 13.92 -3.28 -20.00
CA VAL A 790 14.73 -4.42 -19.55
C VAL A 790 14.04 -5.04 -18.33
N PHE A 791 13.74 -6.33 -18.38
CA PHE A 791 13.10 -7.02 -17.27
C PHE A 791 13.89 -8.28 -16.92
N ARG A 792 14.62 -8.22 -15.80
CA ARG A 792 15.49 -9.31 -15.32
C ARG A 792 16.48 -9.72 -16.41
N TYR A 793 16.51 -11.00 -16.77
CA TYR A 793 17.49 -11.59 -17.68
C TYR A 793 17.02 -12.95 -18.20
N ALA A 794 17.56 -13.35 -19.36
CA ALA A 794 17.42 -14.69 -19.94
C ALA A 794 18.74 -15.09 -20.62
N ASP A 795 19.17 -16.32 -20.38
CA ASP A 795 20.36 -16.98 -20.95
C ASP A 795 21.67 -16.21 -20.69
N THR A 796 21.90 -15.84 -19.43
CA THR A 796 22.96 -14.88 -19.05
C THR A 796 23.96 -15.42 -18.03
N TYR A 797 23.57 -16.36 -17.18
CA TYR A 797 24.41 -16.86 -16.09
C TYR A 797 25.76 -17.43 -16.53
N PRO A 798 25.83 -18.28 -17.59
CA PRO A 798 27.12 -18.76 -18.09
C PRO A 798 28.05 -17.60 -18.50
N SER A 799 27.52 -16.60 -19.22
CA SER A 799 28.30 -15.40 -19.58
C SER A 799 28.68 -14.57 -18.36
N GLY A 800 27.84 -14.49 -17.33
CA GLY A 800 28.14 -13.78 -16.08
C GLY A 800 29.29 -14.42 -15.32
N ILE A 801 29.28 -15.74 -15.18
CA ILE A 801 30.38 -16.50 -14.56
C ILE A 801 31.67 -16.30 -15.36
N GLU A 802 31.60 -16.36 -16.70
CA GLU A 802 32.75 -16.12 -17.56
C GLU A 802 33.31 -14.71 -17.35
N LEU A 803 32.46 -13.67 -17.36
CA LEU A 803 32.89 -12.27 -17.15
C LEU A 803 33.57 -12.09 -15.79
N LEU A 804 33.03 -12.67 -14.72
CA LEU A 804 33.64 -12.58 -13.38
C LEU A 804 34.98 -13.31 -13.26
N SER A 805 35.23 -14.30 -14.13
CA SER A 805 36.52 -15.02 -14.17
C SER A 805 37.60 -14.30 -14.99
N ARG A 806 37.21 -13.38 -15.88
CA ARG A 806 38.17 -12.68 -16.74
C ARG A 806 39.05 -11.76 -15.91
N LYS A 807 40.33 -11.66 -16.31
CA LYS A 807 41.31 -10.74 -15.73
C LYS A 807 41.91 -9.89 -16.85
N GLY A 808 42.11 -8.61 -16.58
CA GLY A 808 42.73 -7.70 -17.54
C GLY A 808 42.58 -6.24 -17.11
N PRO A 809 43.22 -5.32 -17.86
CA PRO A 809 43.14 -3.87 -17.58
C PRO A 809 41.70 -3.35 -17.66
N GLU A 810 40.86 -3.97 -18.48
CA GLU A 810 39.45 -3.64 -18.68
C GLU A 810 38.50 -4.25 -17.64
N THR A 811 39.01 -5.07 -16.71
CA THR A 811 38.19 -5.74 -15.69
C THR A 811 38.00 -4.80 -14.48
N PRO A 812 36.75 -4.44 -14.12
CA PRO A 812 36.47 -3.67 -12.91
C PRO A 812 36.76 -4.47 -11.62
N ASP A 813 36.93 -3.76 -10.51
CA ASP A 813 37.11 -4.37 -9.18
C ASP A 813 35.77 -4.87 -8.62
N PHE A 814 35.24 -5.98 -9.14
CA PHE A 814 33.98 -6.58 -8.69
C PHE A 814 33.92 -6.87 -7.18
N PRO A 815 34.97 -7.40 -6.52
CA PRO A 815 34.98 -7.63 -5.08
C PRO A 815 34.67 -6.36 -4.26
N SER A 816 35.15 -5.20 -4.72
CA SER A 816 34.90 -3.92 -4.02
C SER A 816 33.43 -3.49 -4.03
N LEU A 817 32.58 -4.06 -4.89
CA LEU A 817 31.15 -3.76 -4.92
C LEU A 817 30.43 -4.28 -3.67
N LEU A 818 30.93 -5.37 -3.08
CA LEU A 818 30.44 -5.96 -1.83
C LEU A 818 31.01 -5.17 -0.65
N THR A 819 30.33 -4.07 -0.29
CA THR A 819 30.86 -3.14 0.70
C THR A 819 30.63 -3.59 2.14
N HIS A 820 29.55 -4.35 2.41
CA HIS A 820 29.18 -4.77 3.76
C HIS A 820 28.84 -6.25 3.82
N ARG A 821 29.25 -6.91 4.92
CA ARG A 821 29.05 -8.34 5.18
C ARG A 821 28.40 -8.53 6.55
N PHE A 822 27.37 -9.36 6.58
CA PHE A 822 26.67 -9.77 7.80
C PHE A 822 26.66 -11.29 7.86
N VAL A 823 26.82 -11.86 9.05
CA VAL A 823 27.00 -13.30 9.23
C VAL A 823 25.81 -13.89 9.99
N GLY A 824 25.24 -14.97 9.45
CA GLY A 824 24.10 -15.68 10.01
C GLY A 824 22.75 -15.05 9.68
N LEU A 825 21.69 -15.82 9.89
CA LEU A 825 20.31 -15.35 9.69
C LEU A 825 19.89 -14.32 10.75
N ASP A 826 20.51 -14.32 11.93
CA ASP A 826 20.24 -13.36 13.01
C ASP A 826 20.62 -11.93 12.61
N ALA A 827 21.62 -11.77 11.73
CA ALA A 827 22.10 -10.47 11.26
C ALA A 827 21.34 -9.95 10.02
N VAL A 828 20.31 -10.67 9.53
CA VAL A 828 19.58 -10.30 8.31
C VAL A 828 18.87 -8.95 8.48
N GLU A 829 18.25 -8.70 9.63
CA GLU A 829 17.57 -7.43 9.88
C GLU A 829 18.55 -6.24 9.81
N ASP A 830 19.73 -6.38 10.41
CA ASP A 830 20.81 -5.40 10.31
C ASP A 830 21.30 -5.20 8.89
N ALA A 831 21.42 -6.29 8.12
CA ALA A 831 21.79 -6.24 6.72
C ALA A 831 20.75 -5.46 5.89
N PHE A 832 19.45 -5.65 6.14
CA PHE A 832 18.38 -4.86 5.51
C PHE A 832 18.44 -3.39 5.92
N ARG A 833 18.63 -3.10 7.22
CA ARG A 833 18.81 -1.72 7.70
C ARG A 833 20.01 -1.05 7.03
N MET A 834 21.13 -1.74 6.90
CA MET A 834 22.31 -1.23 6.20
C MET A 834 22.03 -0.98 4.71
N ALA A 835 21.34 -1.92 4.03
CA ALA A 835 21.03 -1.80 2.61
C ALA A 835 20.15 -0.58 2.26
N THR A 836 19.45 0.02 3.23
CA THR A 836 18.68 1.27 3.03
C THR A 836 19.52 2.54 3.07
N ARG A 837 20.78 2.46 3.53
CA ARG A 837 21.65 3.63 3.72
C ARG A 837 22.47 3.93 2.47
N LYS A 838 22.87 5.18 2.30
CA LYS A 838 23.86 5.59 1.27
C LYS A 838 25.29 5.49 1.77
N VAL A 839 25.48 5.83 3.04
CA VAL A 839 26.74 5.76 3.77
C VAL A 839 26.51 5.07 5.12
N ASP A 840 27.51 4.36 5.62
CA ASP A 840 27.47 3.75 6.95
C ASP A 840 27.72 4.78 8.06
N GLY A 841 27.84 4.31 9.31
CA GLY A 841 28.13 5.19 10.46
C GLY A 841 29.54 5.80 10.46
N GLU A 842 30.44 5.29 9.63
CA GLU A 842 31.83 5.73 9.49
C GLU A 842 32.04 6.61 8.25
N GLY A 843 30.99 6.81 7.44
CA GLY A 843 31.02 7.60 6.21
C GLY A 843 31.41 6.82 4.95
N ASN A 844 31.54 5.49 5.02
CA ASN A 844 31.84 4.66 3.86
C ASN A 844 30.59 4.44 3.00
N THR A 845 30.76 4.44 1.68
CA THR A 845 29.65 4.21 0.73
C THR A 845 29.06 2.80 0.85
N VAL A 846 27.73 2.72 0.93
CA VAL A 846 26.97 1.48 0.87
C VAL A 846 26.50 1.23 -0.57
N LEU A 847 26.93 0.11 -1.16
CA LEU A 847 26.60 -0.28 -2.54
C LEU A 847 25.91 -1.64 -2.60
N LYS A 848 26.54 -2.67 -2.03
CA LYS A 848 25.98 -4.04 -1.99
C LYS A 848 26.27 -4.67 -0.64
N VAL A 849 25.20 -5.13 0.01
CA VAL A 849 25.24 -5.83 1.30
C VAL A 849 25.07 -7.32 1.04
N VAL A 850 25.91 -8.14 1.65
CA VAL A 850 25.82 -9.61 1.55
C VAL A 850 25.62 -10.23 2.93
N VAL A 851 24.73 -11.21 2.99
CA VAL A 851 24.52 -12.10 4.14
C VAL A 851 25.26 -13.40 3.88
N GLU A 852 26.06 -13.81 4.86
CA GLU A 852 26.89 -15.01 4.84
C GLU A 852 26.31 -16.05 5.78
N LEU A 853 26.00 -17.24 5.27
CA LEU A 853 25.47 -18.32 6.08
C LEU A 853 26.59 -19.33 6.37
N ASN A 854 26.92 -19.44 7.66
CA ASN A 854 27.94 -20.35 8.18
C ASN A 854 27.28 -21.67 8.53
N ASN A 855 27.10 -22.55 7.55
CA ASN A 855 26.73 -23.93 7.84
C ASN A 855 27.98 -24.80 7.64
N GLU A 856 28.66 -25.12 8.74
CA GLU A 856 29.27 -26.44 8.87
C GLU A 856 28.08 -27.42 8.94
N MET A 857 27.91 -28.21 7.87
CA MET A 857 26.99 -29.36 7.91
C MET A 857 27.75 -30.60 8.28
#